data_AF-A0A8H6VX87-F1
#
_entry.id   AF-A0A8H6VX87-F1
#
_cell.length_a   1.000
_cell.length_b   1.000
_cell.length_c   1.000
_cell.angle_alpha   90.00
_cell.angle_beta   90.00
_cell.angle_gamma   90.00
#
_symmetry.space_group_name_H-M   'P 1'
#
loop_
_entity.id
_entity.type
_entity.pdbx_description
1 polymer ?
#
loop_
_entity_poly.entity_id
_entity_poly.type
_entity_poly.pdbx_seq_one_letter_code
_entity_poly.pdbx_strand_id
1 'polypeptide(L)'
;MSLRLPEWNLLTFPKDSHSLFSPSPPHLPAAQFTTLNLPYASRSSDIVTGSVESWFSFDAPRTPIDAIFQRSLPSRDIIQALLNGLGQFWLDGYQSVVDPRCNDGRDRFPLWVLKLWLELGTVGETQKSWHSAFNFLRRQAALKAPDPTRKAAEEMLELLERVGWNEPIGTTGLPATCLIRFLSKAWLSEEQISLQVYYMHERLQTQKPKTRNRVAFAPLLFTNKLVQTTIQAMYDYEHVKDSVMRKIEEQVYKEDIDILYMPAHVQNNHWIIMAANFKDGTVSFGDSLFDSPYQTYPRKLVQKLQLWSKKRFAVPLNDIGNTLPIGQQTDTMNCGVCWADAAMTAVWGDPQWKPELGAARRIQWAIRLAKKCASISQTIMPSALAPPPAPLLSARRYHLEIGQFLAQLSTAMPTTRPITLVPSLFGTTGVRLTQPTGFDYSALVSLRRQHQTRQAENGVRVRSQAEPASESAKRQLVKSMQAILKQTEARGLTTGVDRTLRTQSLGSGDPSSTTGNAANAAASAVTRAREALRKRRKLFADANVACLNEIEGARVSAVRPLLPRDWVLVAADLVTKKVFDVYLAQVLTLYARGAGKNGKHGLVVDGGKSNIAALSFIGVQLYELSPATGIFQSITQQTVHLDTSTFAHLPSLQILTVVKSPQSSQTGTQLALSDADFTLFSTLRGSRANISKALVQARKRKVVEEVEEDE
;
A
#
# COMPACT_ATOMS: atom_id res chain seq x y z
N MET A 1 -42.31 10.22 -16.84
CA MET A 1 -41.24 11.22 -17.06
C MET A 1 -40.12 10.98 -16.06
N SER A 2 -39.04 10.32 -16.49
CA SER A 2 -37.81 10.17 -15.68
C SER A 2 -36.93 11.39 -15.97
N LEU A 3 -36.98 12.41 -15.11
CA LEU A 3 -36.03 13.51 -15.13
C LEU A 3 -34.65 12.95 -14.78
N ARG A 4 -33.86 12.57 -15.80
CA ARG A 4 -32.41 12.43 -15.64
C ARG A 4 -31.89 13.84 -15.41
N LEU A 5 -31.68 14.20 -14.15
CA LEU A 5 -30.91 15.38 -13.80
C LEU A 5 -29.53 15.24 -14.47
N PRO A 6 -28.96 16.31 -15.06
CA PRO A 6 -27.66 16.26 -15.71
C PRO A 6 -26.56 16.14 -14.65
N GLU A 7 -26.38 14.93 -14.11
CA GLU A 7 -25.39 14.59 -13.06
C GLU A 7 -23.93 14.72 -13.51
N TRP A 8 -23.65 15.10 -14.76
CA TRP A 8 -22.35 14.82 -15.39
C TRP A 8 -21.41 16.03 -15.57
N ASN A 9 -21.73 17.22 -15.05
CA ASN A 9 -20.87 18.40 -15.24
C ASN A 9 -20.30 19.06 -13.98
N LEU A 10 -20.62 18.59 -12.77
CA LEU A 10 -20.12 19.23 -11.54
C LEU A 10 -18.61 19.09 -11.34
N LEU A 11 -18.01 18.05 -11.90
CA LEU A 11 -16.57 17.75 -11.83
C LEU A 11 -15.86 17.84 -13.19
N THR A 12 -16.57 18.29 -14.22
CA THR A 12 -16.01 18.42 -15.56
C THR A 12 -15.31 19.76 -15.65
N PHE A 13 -14.02 19.74 -15.96
CA PHE A 13 -13.27 20.95 -16.23
C PHE A 13 -13.92 21.72 -17.39
N PRO A 14 -14.11 23.05 -17.26
CA PRO A 14 -14.48 23.85 -18.41
C PRO A 14 -13.47 23.60 -19.55
N LYS A 15 -13.94 23.44 -20.80
CA LYS A 15 -13.04 23.14 -21.93
C LYS A 15 -11.93 24.20 -22.07
N ASP A 16 -12.28 25.45 -21.83
CA ASP A 16 -11.38 26.61 -21.92
C ASP A 16 -10.35 26.66 -20.79
N SER A 17 -10.57 25.86 -19.74
CA SER A 17 -9.71 25.76 -18.56
C SER A 17 -8.63 24.68 -18.71
N HIS A 18 -8.75 23.75 -19.67
CA HIS A 18 -7.78 22.66 -19.83
C HIS A 18 -6.37 23.13 -20.21
N SER A 19 -6.25 24.23 -20.97
CA SER A 19 -4.94 24.82 -21.33
C SER A 19 -4.25 25.49 -20.15
N LEU A 20 -5.04 26.02 -19.20
CA LEU A 20 -4.55 26.67 -17.98
C LEU A 20 -4.17 25.67 -16.89
N PHE A 21 -4.79 24.48 -16.87
CA PHE A 21 -4.73 23.58 -15.71
C PHE A 21 -4.14 22.20 -15.97
N SER A 22 -3.75 21.86 -17.20
CA SER A 22 -2.88 20.69 -17.42
C SER A 22 -1.53 21.01 -16.78
N PRO A 23 -1.18 20.48 -15.60
CA PRO A 23 -0.13 21.05 -14.73
C PRO A 23 1.25 21.08 -15.40
N SER A 24 1.41 20.24 -16.43
CA SER A 24 2.41 20.35 -17.48
C SER A 24 1.95 19.46 -18.62
N PRO A 25 2.23 19.83 -19.88
CA PRO A 25 2.07 18.87 -20.96
C PRO A 25 2.89 17.60 -20.65
N PRO A 26 2.37 16.38 -20.93
CA PRO A 26 3.11 15.13 -20.67
C PRO A 26 4.49 15.06 -21.35
N HIS A 27 4.66 15.83 -22.42
CA HIS A 27 5.89 15.96 -23.21
C HIS A 27 6.90 16.96 -22.63
N LEU A 28 6.58 17.70 -21.55
CA LEU A 28 7.56 18.56 -20.90
C LEU A 28 8.73 17.70 -20.38
N PRO A 29 9.98 17.99 -20.76
CA PRO A 29 11.11 17.18 -20.34
C PRO A 29 11.16 16.95 -18.84
N ALA A 30 11.49 15.73 -18.40
CA ALA A 30 11.55 15.38 -16.99
C ALA A 30 12.46 16.33 -16.19
N ALA A 31 13.57 16.78 -16.79
CA ALA A 31 14.46 17.77 -16.18
C ALA A 31 13.74 19.10 -15.90
N GLN A 32 13.05 19.66 -16.89
CA GLN A 32 12.28 20.90 -16.74
C GLN A 32 11.08 20.73 -15.81
N PHE A 33 10.41 19.58 -15.85
CA PHE A 33 9.32 19.27 -14.94
C PHE A 33 9.75 19.37 -13.47
N THR A 34 10.98 18.94 -13.13
CA THR A 34 11.48 19.04 -11.75
C THR A 34 11.80 20.45 -11.27
N THR A 35 11.87 21.44 -12.17
CA THR A 35 12.13 22.84 -11.82
C THR A 35 10.85 23.69 -11.76
N LEU A 36 9.70 23.12 -12.12
CA LEU A 36 8.43 23.83 -12.02
C LEU A 36 8.05 24.12 -10.58
N ASN A 37 7.62 25.35 -10.34
CA ASN A 37 7.03 25.74 -9.07
C ASN A 37 5.58 25.27 -9.03
N LEU A 38 5.37 24.01 -8.65
CA LEU A 38 4.05 23.49 -8.36
C LEU A 38 3.61 23.92 -6.96
N PRO A 39 2.30 24.17 -6.73
CA PRO A 39 1.78 24.39 -5.39
C PRO A 39 2.12 23.18 -4.53
N TYR A 40 2.96 23.39 -3.52
CA TYR A 40 3.42 22.31 -2.66
C TYR A 40 2.24 21.78 -1.83
N ALA A 41 2.15 20.46 -1.69
CA ALA A 41 1.35 19.89 -0.62
C ALA A 41 1.94 20.39 0.71
N SER A 42 1.11 20.93 1.63
CA SER A 42 1.59 21.31 2.95
C SER A 42 2.37 20.14 3.55
N ARG A 43 3.66 20.38 3.87
CA ARG A 43 4.50 19.40 4.60
C ARG A 43 3.96 19.16 6.01
N SER A 44 3.19 20.10 6.52
CA SER A 44 2.51 20.03 7.79
C SER A 44 1.18 19.32 7.61
N SER A 45 0.94 18.31 8.44
CA SER A 45 -0.40 17.98 8.90
C SER A 45 -0.94 19.18 9.70
N ASP A 46 -1.14 20.32 9.04
CA ASP A 46 -1.88 21.42 9.63
C ASP A 46 -3.22 20.81 10.01
N ILE A 47 -3.40 20.62 11.31
CA ILE A 47 -4.52 19.87 11.85
C ILE A 47 -5.74 20.69 11.48
N VAL A 48 -6.37 20.34 10.36
CA VAL A 48 -7.67 20.89 10.02
C VAL A 48 -8.64 20.27 11.02
N THR A 49 -8.94 21.02 12.06
CA THR A 49 -9.95 20.66 13.07
C THR A 49 -11.37 20.90 12.57
N GLY A 50 -11.55 21.39 11.34
CA GLY A 50 -12.86 21.65 10.73
C GLY A 50 -13.56 20.37 10.27
N SER A 51 -14.89 20.36 10.37
CA SER A 51 -15.73 19.33 9.78
C SER A 51 -15.69 19.41 8.25
N VAL A 52 -16.02 18.32 7.55
CA VAL A 52 -16.13 18.31 6.07
C VAL A 52 -17.13 19.37 5.58
N GLU A 53 -18.18 19.64 6.36
CA GLU A 53 -19.20 20.63 6.04
C GLU A 53 -18.66 22.07 5.98
N SER A 54 -17.68 22.42 6.83
CA SER A 54 -17.08 23.76 6.84
C SER A 54 -16.25 24.08 5.59
N TRP A 55 -16.09 23.12 4.67
CA TRP A 55 -15.40 23.29 3.39
C TRP A 55 -16.36 23.55 2.22
N PHE A 56 -17.67 23.57 2.46
CA PHE A 56 -18.66 23.90 1.44
C PHE A 56 -19.34 25.22 1.79
N SER A 57 -19.74 25.97 0.77
CA SER A 57 -20.53 27.19 0.94
C SER A 57 -21.73 27.23 -0.01
N PHE A 58 -22.82 27.82 0.48
CA PHE A 58 -24.01 28.16 -0.31
C PHE A 58 -23.76 29.31 -1.29
N ASP A 59 -22.69 30.09 -1.10
CA ASP A 59 -22.32 31.18 -2.00
C ASP A 59 -21.84 30.63 -3.35
N ALA A 60 -22.15 31.36 -4.43
CA ALA A 60 -21.59 31.08 -5.75
C ALA A 60 -20.06 31.22 -5.78
N PRO A 61 -19.35 30.46 -6.63
CA PRO A 61 -17.91 30.60 -6.79
C PRO A 61 -17.56 31.98 -7.34
N ARG A 62 -16.67 32.69 -6.65
CA ARG A 62 -16.23 34.06 -6.99
C ARG A 62 -14.72 34.23 -6.94
N THR A 63 -13.98 33.24 -6.46
CA THR A 63 -12.52 33.34 -6.37
C THR A 63 -11.88 32.90 -7.69
N PRO A 64 -10.99 33.72 -8.26
CA PRO A 64 -10.18 33.33 -9.41
C PRO A 64 -9.40 32.03 -9.16
N ILE A 65 -9.33 31.15 -10.17
CA ILE A 65 -8.73 29.81 -10.02
C ILE A 65 -7.22 29.88 -9.84
N ASP A 66 -6.56 30.91 -10.37
CA ASP A 66 -5.13 31.16 -10.22
C ASP A 66 -4.69 31.30 -8.75
N ALA A 67 -5.59 31.72 -7.86
CA ALA A 67 -5.35 31.75 -6.42
C ALA A 67 -4.99 30.37 -5.83
N ILE A 68 -5.36 29.25 -6.49
CA ILE A 68 -4.97 27.90 -6.07
C ILE A 68 -3.47 27.69 -6.14
N PHE A 69 -2.80 28.25 -7.16
CA PHE A 69 -1.38 28.03 -7.39
C PHE A 69 -0.48 28.82 -6.43
N GLN A 70 -1.04 29.80 -5.71
CA GLN A 70 -0.31 30.65 -4.78
C GLN A 70 -0.29 30.11 -3.35
N ARG A 71 -0.90 28.93 -3.10
CA ARG A 71 -1.07 28.38 -1.75
C ARG A 71 -0.78 26.88 -1.70
N SER A 72 -0.69 26.37 -0.48
CA SER A 72 -0.51 24.94 -0.22
C SER A 72 -1.78 24.13 -0.45
N LEU A 73 -1.64 22.97 -1.10
CA LEU A 73 -2.78 22.07 -1.35
C LEU A 73 -3.32 21.47 -0.04
N PRO A 74 -4.64 21.15 0.04
CA PRO A 74 -5.17 20.34 1.13
C PRO A 74 -4.55 18.94 1.13
N SER A 75 -4.58 18.27 2.28
CA SER A 75 -4.09 16.88 2.35
C SER A 75 -4.96 15.98 1.49
N ARG A 76 -4.37 14.91 0.94
CA ARG A 76 -5.09 13.95 0.10
C ARG A 76 -6.29 13.34 0.81
N ASP A 77 -6.16 13.07 2.11
CA ASP A 77 -7.23 12.51 2.93
C ASP A 77 -8.43 13.47 3.05
N ILE A 78 -8.16 14.77 3.24
CA ILE A 78 -9.21 15.80 3.26
C ILE A 78 -9.86 15.91 1.89
N ILE A 79 -9.08 15.98 0.81
CA ILE A 79 -9.62 16.06 -0.56
C ILE A 79 -10.51 14.85 -0.84
N GLN A 80 -10.10 13.65 -0.43
CA GLN A 80 -10.90 12.44 -0.60
C GLN A 80 -12.18 12.47 0.25
N ALA A 81 -12.11 12.96 1.49
CA ALA A 81 -13.29 13.13 2.34
C ALA A 81 -14.30 14.12 1.72
N LEU A 82 -13.81 15.23 1.16
CA LEU A 82 -14.62 16.22 0.44
C LEU A 82 -15.26 15.61 -0.81
N LEU A 83 -14.48 14.89 -1.63
CA LEU A 83 -14.98 14.21 -2.82
C LEU A 83 -16.04 13.16 -2.48
N ASN A 84 -15.87 12.42 -1.38
CA ASN A 84 -16.85 11.43 -0.92
C ASN A 84 -18.15 12.08 -0.43
N GLY A 85 -18.08 13.26 0.18
CA GLY A 85 -19.25 14.01 0.65
C GLY A 85 -19.93 14.85 -0.43
N LEU A 86 -19.21 15.18 -1.51
CA LEU A 86 -19.61 16.16 -2.52
C LEU A 86 -21.02 15.96 -3.07
N GLY A 87 -21.41 14.71 -3.34
CA GLY A 87 -22.74 14.40 -3.88
C GLY A 87 -23.87 14.84 -2.93
N GLN A 88 -23.70 14.63 -1.63
CA GLN A 88 -24.68 15.05 -0.64
C GLN A 88 -24.70 16.57 -0.47
N PHE A 89 -23.53 17.21 -0.33
CA PHE A 89 -23.45 18.66 -0.20
C PHE A 89 -24.05 19.38 -1.42
N TRP A 90 -23.82 18.86 -2.63
CA TRP A 90 -24.45 19.42 -3.81
C TRP A 90 -25.99 19.33 -3.76
N LEU A 91 -26.54 18.18 -3.35
CA LEU A 91 -27.99 17.99 -3.15
C LEU A 91 -28.55 18.90 -2.06
N ASP A 92 -27.76 19.22 -1.05
CA ASP A 92 -28.12 20.12 0.05
C ASP A 92 -28.08 21.60 -0.35
N GLY A 93 -27.68 21.92 -1.59
CA GLY A 93 -27.72 23.28 -2.15
C GLY A 93 -26.39 24.04 -2.07
N TYR A 94 -25.30 23.39 -1.69
CA TYR A 94 -23.97 24.00 -1.68
C TYR A 94 -23.47 24.25 -3.12
N GLN A 95 -22.93 25.44 -3.37
CA GLN A 95 -22.56 25.91 -4.71
C GLN A 95 -21.04 26.03 -4.91
N SER A 96 -20.26 26.10 -3.83
CA SER A 96 -18.81 26.28 -3.90
C SER A 96 -18.07 25.54 -2.78
N VAL A 97 -16.76 25.39 -2.96
CA VAL A 97 -15.81 24.88 -1.97
C VAL A 97 -15.02 26.06 -1.38
N VAL A 98 -14.81 26.02 -0.07
CA VAL A 98 -13.98 26.95 0.69
C VAL A 98 -12.78 26.19 1.25
N ASP A 99 -11.62 26.84 1.26
CA ASP A 99 -10.46 26.33 1.99
C ASP A 99 -10.33 27.13 3.30
N PRO A 100 -10.80 26.61 4.45
CA PRO A 100 -10.79 27.36 5.70
C PRO A 100 -9.37 27.68 6.20
N ARG A 101 -8.34 27.07 5.61
CA ARG A 101 -6.93 27.33 5.94
C ARG A 101 -6.40 28.60 5.27
N CYS A 102 -7.13 29.16 4.31
CA CYS A 102 -6.68 30.29 3.50
C CYS A 102 -7.72 31.41 3.49
N ASN A 103 -7.27 32.66 3.61
CA ASN A 103 -8.10 33.87 3.52
C ASN A 103 -9.35 33.80 4.43
N ASP A 104 -9.20 33.29 5.66
CA ASP A 104 -10.30 33.07 6.63
C ASP A 104 -11.51 32.34 6.04
N GLY A 105 -11.28 31.44 5.08
CA GLY A 105 -12.35 30.73 4.37
C GLY A 105 -13.28 31.66 3.61
N ARG A 106 -12.84 32.85 3.16
CA ARG A 106 -13.64 33.80 2.34
C ARG A 106 -13.65 33.46 0.86
N ASP A 107 -12.65 32.71 0.42
CA ASP A 107 -12.56 32.25 -0.96
C ASP A 107 -13.69 31.25 -1.27
N ARG A 108 -14.19 31.30 -2.51
CA ARG A 108 -15.27 30.44 -3.02
C ARG A 108 -14.84 29.89 -4.37
N PHE A 109 -14.44 28.62 -4.40
CA PHE A 109 -14.03 27.92 -5.61
C PHE A 109 -15.17 27.08 -6.16
N PRO A 110 -15.22 26.85 -7.48
CA PRO A 110 -16.14 25.88 -8.06
C PRO A 110 -15.95 24.48 -7.45
N LEU A 111 -17.02 23.68 -7.38
CA LEU A 111 -16.98 22.32 -6.83
C LEU A 111 -15.94 21.40 -7.52
N TRP A 112 -15.70 21.59 -8.82
CA TRP A 112 -14.70 20.83 -9.58
C TRP A 112 -13.26 21.04 -9.11
N VAL A 113 -12.98 22.07 -8.28
CA VAL A 113 -11.65 22.35 -7.74
C VAL A 113 -11.08 21.18 -6.95
N LEU A 114 -11.93 20.35 -6.34
CA LEU A 114 -11.51 19.17 -5.58
C LEU A 114 -10.75 18.18 -6.46
N LYS A 115 -11.18 18.02 -7.72
CA LYS A 115 -10.50 17.18 -8.71
C LYS A 115 -9.17 17.80 -9.13
N LEU A 116 -9.14 19.12 -9.34
CA LEU A 116 -7.90 19.83 -9.65
C LEU A 116 -6.87 19.68 -8.52
N TRP A 117 -7.27 19.84 -7.26
CA TRP A 117 -6.38 19.63 -6.11
C TRP A 117 -5.85 18.20 -6.03
N LEU A 118 -6.69 17.20 -6.30
CA LEU A 118 -6.27 15.80 -6.33
C LEU A 118 -5.24 15.54 -7.45
N GLU A 119 -5.48 16.10 -8.65
CA GLU A 119 -4.57 16.01 -9.79
C GLU A 119 -3.24 16.73 -9.51
N LEU A 120 -3.28 17.96 -9.01
CA LEU A 120 -2.08 18.72 -8.63
C LEU A 120 -1.28 18.01 -7.52
N GLY A 121 -1.96 17.41 -6.54
CA GLY A 121 -1.31 16.58 -5.52
C GLY A 121 -0.58 15.39 -6.12
N THR A 122 -1.22 14.70 -7.07
CA THR A 122 -0.61 13.56 -7.80
C THR A 122 0.59 14.00 -8.64
N VAL A 123 0.51 15.16 -9.31
CA VAL A 123 1.63 15.73 -10.08
C VAL A 123 2.76 16.14 -9.14
N GLY A 124 2.47 16.77 -8.00
CA GLY A 124 3.47 17.13 -6.99
C GLY A 124 4.20 15.90 -6.40
N GLU A 125 3.47 14.83 -6.07
CA GLU A 125 4.05 13.54 -5.65
C GLU A 125 4.98 12.96 -6.73
N THR A 126 4.57 13.08 -8.00
CA THR A 126 5.36 12.62 -9.14
C THR A 126 6.61 13.46 -9.34
N GLN A 127 6.52 14.79 -9.20
CA GLN A 127 7.65 15.70 -9.27
C GLN A 127 8.67 15.41 -8.17
N LYS A 128 8.23 15.17 -6.95
CA LYS A 128 9.09 14.73 -5.83
C LYS A 128 9.81 13.42 -6.14
N SER A 129 9.10 12.48 -6.77
CA SER A 129 9.66 11.18 -7.16
C SER A 129 10.72 11.33 -8.25
N TRP A 130 10.48 12.17 -9.26
CA TRP A 130 11.47 12.55 -10.27
C TRP A 130 12.69 13.23 -9.65
N HIS A 131 12.50 14.19 -8.74
CA HIS A 131 13.59 14.85 -8.04
C HIS A 131 14.49 13.83 -7.30
N SER A 132 13.88 12.82 -6.68
CA SER A 132 14.61 11.71 -6.04
C SER A 132 15.40 10.87 -7.04
N ALA A 133 14.84 10.59 -8.21
CA ALA A 133 15.54 9.89 -9.31
C ALA A 133 16.72 10.70 -9.86
N PHE A 134 16.57 12.01 -10.06
CA PHE A 134 17.68 12.89 -10.47
C PHE A 134 18.79 12.93 -9.42
N ASN A 135 18.44 13.00 -8.13
CA ASN A 135 19.42 12.94 -7.04
C ASN A 135 20.12 11.58 -6.96
N PHE A 136 19.43 10.48 -7.27
CA PHE A 136 20.05 9.17 -7.45
C PHE A 136 21.06 9.20 -8.59
N LEU A 137 20.66 9.64 -9.79
CA LEU A 137 21.53 9.73 -10.97
C LEU A 137 22.76 10.63 -10.76
N ARG A 138 22.58 11.83 -10.20
CA ARG A 138 23.68 12.76 -9.91
C ARG A 138 24.70 12.15 -8.95
N ARG A 139 24.27 11.40 -7.93
CA ARG A 139 25.18 10.68 -7.03
C ARG A 139 25.96 9.59 -7.75
N GLN A 140 25.31 8.84 -8.65
CA GLN A 140 25.98 7.83 -9.46
C GLN A 140 26.98 8.45 -10.47
N ALA A 141 26.63 9.59 -11.06
CA ALA A 141 27.51 10.33 -11.97
C ALA A 141 28.75 10.92 -11.27
N ALA A 142 28.66 11.22 -9.97
CA ALA A 142 29.75 11.78 -9.17
C ALA A 142 30.80 10.76 -8.68
N LEU A 143 30.67 9.47 -9.03
CA LEU A 143 31.64 8.44 -8.65
C LEU A 143 33.02 8.69 -9.30
N LYS A 144 34.10 8.54 -8.52
CA LYS A 144 35.47 8.95 -8.91
C LYS A 144 36.15 8.04 -9.93
N ALA A 145 35.87 6.73 -9.91
CA ALA A 145 36.46 5.78 -10.84
C ALA A 145 35.68 5.72 -12.16
N PRO A 146 36.32 5.35 -13.29
CA PRO A 146 35.59 5.00 -14.51
C PRO A 146 34.73 3.76 -14.25
N ASP A 147 33.50 4.02 -13.81
CA ASP A 147 32.50 3.03 -13.45
C ASP A 147 31.44 2.97 -14.57
N PRO A 148 31.07 1.80 -15.10
CA PRO A 148 29.93 1.67 -16.01
C PRO A 148 28.65 2.34 -15.46
N THR A 149 28.51 2.41 -14.14
CA THR A 149 27.42 3.12 -13.46
C THR A 149 27.46 4.62 -13.71
N ARG A 150 28.64 5.25 -13.63
CA ARG A 150 28.81 6.69 -13.90
C ARG A 150 28.44 7.02 -15.33
N LYS A 151 28.98 6.29 -16.30
CA LYS A 151 28.68 6.52 -17.74
C LYS A 151 27.19 6.35 -18.03
N ALA A 152 26.56 5.32 -17.47
CA ALA A 152 25.12 5.13 -17.62
C ALA A 152 24.32 6.28 -16.97
N ALA A 153 24.74 6.77 -15.80
CA ALA A 153 24.07 7.88 -15.14
C ALA A 153 24.15 9.18 -15.95
N GLU A 154 25.32 9.50 -16.52
CA GLU A 154 25.53 10.66 -17.40
C GLU A 154 24.64 10.56 -18.66
N GLU A 155 24.63 9.41 -19.34
CA GLU A 155 23.76 9.17 -20.51
C GLU A 155 22.28 9.32 -20.16
N MET A 156 21.84 8.79 -19.01
CA MET A 156 20.44 8.88 -18.60
C MET A 156 20.04 10.32 -18.26
N LEU A 157 20.91 11.10 -17.62
CA LEU A 157 20.67 12.52 -17.37
C LEU A 157 20.46 13.29 -18.68
N GLU A 158 21.29 13.04 -19.70
CA GLU A 158 21.14 13.64 -21.04
C GLU A 158 19.83 13.23 -21.74
N LEU A 159 19.38 11.99 -21.55
CA LEU A 159 18.09 11.54 -22.09
C LEU A 159 16.90 12.22 -21.41
N LEU A 160 16.96 12.45 -20.10
CA LEU A 160 15.87 13.09 -19.34
C LEU A 160 15.69 14.59 -19.65
N GLU A 161 16.64 15.21 -20.35
CA GLU A 161 16.46 16.54 -20.97
C GLU A 161 15.54 16.52 -22.20
N ARG A 162 15.25 15.34 -22.75
CA ARG A 162 14.43 15.15 -23.97
C ARG A 162 13.16 14.34 -23.74
N VAL A 163 13.15 13.44 -22.76
CA VAL A 163 12.01 12.57 -22.48
C VAL A 163 10.98 13.32 -21.64
N GLY A 164 9.73 13.37 -22.10
CA GLY A 164 8.64 13.97 -21.34
C GLY A 164 8.38 13.25 -20.02
N TRP A 165 8.13 13.99 -18.93
CA TRP A 165 7.99 13.42 -17.59
C TRP A 165 6.87 12.37 -17.45
N ASN A 166 5.84 12.45 -18.30
CA ASN A 166 4.71 11.52 -18.35
C ASN A 166 4.39 11.06 -19.78
N GLU A 167 5.35 11.18 -20.69
CA GLU A 167 5.20 10.74 -22.08
C GLU A 167 5.03 9.21 -22.14
N PRO A 168 4.18 8.67 -23.03
CA PRO A 168 4.08 7.22 -23.23
C PRO A 168 5.40 6.61 -23.72
N ILE A 169 5.76 5.45 -23.16
CA ILE A 169 6.94 4.68 -23.56
C ILE A 169 6.59 3.79 -24.76
N GLY A 170 7.01 4.17 -25.96
CA GLY A 170 6.74 3.40 -27.18
C GLY A 170 5.23 3.22 -27.41
N THR A 171 4.81 2.02 -27.82
CA THR A 171 3.38 1.70 -28.04
C THR A 171 2.70 1.09 -26.81
N THR A 172 3.40 1.05 -25.66
CA THR A 172 2.87 0.38 -24.45
C THR A 172 1.73 1.13 -23.78
N GLY A 173 1.62 2.45 -24.04
CA GLY A 173 0.73 3.35 -23.31
C GLY A 173 1.14 3.62 -21.85
N LEU A 174 2.21 2.98 -21.35
CA LEU A 174 2.72 3.22 -20.00
C LEU A 174 3.54 4.52 -19.96
N PRO A 175 3.38 5.35 -18.92
CA PRO A 175 4.06 6.64 -18.83
C PRO A 175 5.54 6.52 -18.48
N ALA A 176 6.32 7.53 -18.86
CA ALA A 176 7.74 7.68 -18.50
C ALA A 176 7.98 7.74 -16.98
N THR A 177 6.95 8.05 -16.17
CA THR A 177 7.01 7.94 -14.70
C THR A 177 7.35 6.52 -14.22
N CYS A 178 7.08 5.48 -15.03
CA CYS A 178 7.52 4.11 -14.76
C CYS A 178 9.05 3.96 -14.73
N LEU A 179 9.81 4.88 -15.35
CA LEU A 179 11.27 4.87 -15.35
C LEU A 179 11.84 5.17 -13.96
N ILE A 180 11.12 5.94 -13.13
CA ILE A 180 11.59 6.39 -11.80
C ILE A 180 12.00 5.20 -10.92
N ARG A 181 11.25 4.09 -10.96
CA ARG A 181 11.57 2.91 -10.13
C ARG A 181 12.89 2.26 -10.52
N PHE A 182 13.24 2.23 -11.81
CA PHE A 182 14.59 1.82 -12.23
C PHE A 182 15.65 2.79 -11.68
N LEU A 183 15.36 4.09 -11.66
CA LEU A 183 16.25 5.14 -11.16
C LEU A 183 16.23 5.30 -9.62
N SER A 184 16.04 4.19 -8.91
CA SER A 184 15.94 4.17 -7.45
C SER A 184 16.44 2.84 -6.89
N LYS A 185 16.33 2.69 -5.56
CA LYS A 185 16.52 1.42 -4.85
C LYS A 185 15.18 0.68 -4.58
N ALA A 186 14.07 1.17 -5.13
CA ALA A 186 12.76 0.54 -4.95
C ALA A 186 12.67 -0.76 -5.75
N TRP A 187 11.82 -1.68 -5.28
CA TRP A 187 11.46 -2.88 -6.03
C TRP A 187 10.74 -2.52 -7.33
N LEU A 188 10.99 -3.30 -8.38
CA LEU A 188 10.25 -3.15 -9.63
C LEU A 188 8.84 -3.71 -9.46
N SER A 189 7.83 -2.97 -9.93
CA SER A 189 6.44 -3.42 -9.98
C SER A 189 6.14 -4.12 -11.31
N GLU A 190 4.93 -4.66 -11.42
CA GLU A 190 4.42 -5.33 -12.61
C GLU A 190 4.54 -4.48 -13.88
N GLU A 191 4.40 -3.15 -13.76
CA GLU A 191 4.55 -2.22 -14.89
C GLU A 191 5.98 -2.23 -15.44
N GLN A 192 7.01 -2.21 -14.58
CA GLN A 192 8.40 -2.27 -15.04
C GLN A 192 8.76 -3.63 -15.65
N ILE A 193 8.24 -4.72 -15.08
CA ILE A 193 8.43 -6.06 -15.65
C ILE A 193 7.77 -6.16 -17.03
N SER A 194 6.58 -5.58 -17.18
CA SER A 194 5.86 -5.54 -18.46
C SER A 194 6.62 -4.72 -19.51
N LEU A 195 7.24 -3.60 -19.12
CA LEU A 195 8.11 -2.81 -19.99
C LEU A 195 9.35 -3.59 -20.44
N GLN A 196 9.96 -4.39 -19.57
CA GLN A 196 11.08 -5.26 -19.92
C GLN A 196 10.66 -6.34 -20.93
N VAL A 197 9.52 -7.00 -20.71
CA VAL A 197 8.96 -7.98 -21.68
C VAL A 197 8.68 -7.32 -23.03
N TYR A 198 8.06 -6.14 -23.02
CA TYR A 198 7.79 -5.38 -24.24
C TYR A 198 9.07 -5.09 -25.03
N TYR A 199 10.10 -4.59 -24.35
CA TYR A 199 11.39 -4.31 -24.97
C TYR A 199 12.03 -5.57 -25.57
N MET A 200 11.96 -6.70 -24.86
CA MET A 200 12.48 -7.99 -25.33
C MET A 200 11.72 -8.50 -26.56
N HIS A 201 10.39 -8.38 -26.55
CA HIS A 201 9.56 -8.74 -27.70
C HIS A 201 9.91 -7.88 -28.91
N GLU A 202 10.01 -6.56 -28.74
CA GLU A 202 10.39 -5.65 -29.83
C GLU A 202 11.80 -5.95 -30.36
N ARG A 203 12.78 -6.17 -29.47
CA ARG A 203 14.16 -6.54 -29.87
C ARG A 203 14.15 -7.84 -30.67
N LEU A 204 13.35 -8.83 -30.29
CA LEU A 204 13.20 -10.09 -31.02
C LEU A 204 12.64 -9.86 -32.44
N GLN A 205 11.65 -8.98 -32.60
CA GLN A 205 11.06 -8.67 -33.92
C GLN A 205 12.04 -7.94 -34.86
N THR A 206 12.98 -7.16 -34.32
CA THR A 206 13.97 -6.42 -35.12
C THR A 206 15.19 -7.24 -35.55
N GLN A 207 15.37 -8.46 -35.03
CA GLN A 207 16.56 -9.28 -35.30
C GLN A 207 16.40 -10.25 -36.48
N LYS A 208 17.53 -10.82 -36.93
CA LYS A 208 17.59 -11.76 -38.06
C LYS A 208 16.65 -12.97 -37.85
N PRO A 209 16.07 -13.53 -38.93
CA PRO A 209 15.05 -14.58 -38.83
C PRO A 209 15.44 -15.85 -38.07
N LYS A 210 16.74 -16.20 -38.03
CA LYS A 210 17.21 -17.46 -37.42
C LYS A 210 16.93 -17.56 -35.91
N THR A 211 16.99 -16.47 -35.17
CA THR A 211 16.63 -16.42 -33.74
C THR A 211 15.14 -16.14 -33.52
N ARG A 212 14.50 -15.45 -34.48
CA ARG A 212 13.09 -15.01 -34.38
C ARG A 212 12.10 -16.16 -34.30
N ASN A 213 12.37 -17.29 -34.97
CA ASN A 213 11.38 -18.34 -35.17
C ASN A 213 11.40 -19.46 -34.11
N ARG A 214 12.16 -19.33 -33.01
CA ARG A 214 12.30 -20.44 -32.05
C ARG A 214 12.18 -20.03 -30.59
N VAL A 215 12.10 -18.74 -30.31
CA VAL A 215 12.05 -18.20 -28.95
C VAL A 215 10.94 -17.17 -28.86
N ALA A 216 10.19 -17.18 -27.77
CA ALA A 216 9.20 -16.16 -27.46
C ALA A 216 9.28 -15.71 -25.99
N PHE A 217 8.71 -14.55 -25.71
CA PHE A 217 8.53 -14.02 -24.35
C PHE A 217 7.05 -13.93 -24.02
N ALA A 218 6.60 -14.62 -22.96
CA ALA A 218 5.24 -14.49 -22.48
C ALA A 218 5.06 -13.20 -21.66
N PRO A 219 3.91 -12.51 -21.78
CA PRO A 219 3.60 -11.38 -20.91
C PRO A 219 3.41 -11.84 -19.47
N LEU A 220 3.69 -10.97 -18.49
CA LEU A 220 3.47 -11.26 -17.06
C LEU A 220 2.03 -11.73 -16.76
N LEU A 221 1.05 -11.21 -17.50
CA LEU A 221 -0.34 -11.61 -17.37
C LEU A 221 -0.53 -13.13 -17.60
N PHE A 222 0.29 -13.76 -18.44
CA PHE A 222 0.25 -15.20 -18.67
C PHE A 222 0.58 -16.00 -17.41
N THR A 223 1.69 -15.68 -16.72
CA THR A 223 2.08 -16.39 -15.49
C THR A 223 1.11 -16.12 -14.34
N ASN A 224 0.60 -14.89 -14.24
CA ASN A 224 -0.47 -14.54 -13.30
C ASN A 224 -1.74 -15.35 -13.53
N LYS A 225 -2.09 -15.61 -14.80
CA LYS A 225 -3.24 -16.43 -15.19
C LYS A 225 -3.00 -17.90 -14.84
N LEU A 226 -1.85 -18.48 -15.15
CA LEU A 226 -1.54 -19.89 -14.88
C LEU A 226 -1.79 -20.32 -13.42
N VAL A 227 -1.56 -19.44 -12.44
CA VAL A 227 -1.74 -19.75 -11.02
C VAL A 227 -3.17 -19.58 -10.51
N GLN A 228 -4.07 -19.00 -11.30
CA GLN A 228 -5.49 -18.86 -10.96
C GLN A 228 -6.17 -20.24 -10.98
N THR A 229 -6.95 -20.53 -9.94
CA THR A 229 -7.61 -21.83 -9.75
C THR A 229 -8.61 -22.16 -10.86
N THR A 230 -9.24 -21.13 -11.42
CA THR A 230 -10.26 -21.23 -12.47
C THR A 230 -9.72 -21.74 -13.80
N ILE A 231 -8.42 -21.56 -14.07
CA ILE A 231 -7.85 -21.92 -15.38
C ILE A 231 -7.72 -23.44 -15.54
N GLN A 232 -7.64 -24.20 -14.44
CA GLN A 232 -7.57 -25.66 -14.56
C GLN A 232 -8.82 -26.25 -15.21
N ALA A 233 -10.00 -25.69 -14.92
CA ALA A 233 -11.25 -26.07 -15.59
C ALA A 233 -11.30 -25.63 -17.06
N MET A 234 -10.48 -24.65 -17.46
CA MET A 234 -10.44 -24.15 -18.84
C MET A 234 -9.65 -25.08 -19.78
N TYR A 235 -8.75 -25.91 -19.26
CA TYR A 235 -7.91 -26.79 -20.10
C TYR A 235 -8.66 -28.00 -20.65
N ASP A 236 -9.81 -28.35 -20.07
CA ASP A 236 -10.63 -29.47 -20.55
C ASP A 236 -11.59 -29.05 -21.68
N TYR A 237 -11.65 -27.76 -22.02
CA TYR A 237 -12.37 -27.28 -23.20
C TYR A 237 -11.50 -27.40 -24.46
N GLU A 238 -12.15 -27.68 -25.59
CA GLU A 238 -11.53 -27.69 -26.92
C GLU A 238 -10.84 -26.34 -27.23
N HIS A 239 -11.44 -25.23 -26.79
CA HIS A 239 -10.91 -23.88 -26.95
C HIS A 239 -10.72 -23.14 -25.62
N VAL A 240 -9.54 -22.54 -25.44
CA VAL A 240 -9.27 -21.66 -24.30
C VAL A 240 -10.02 -20.34 -24.48
N LYS A 241 -10.91 -20.05 -23.52
CA LYS A 241 -11.73 -18.82 -23.53
C LYS A 241 -10.92 -17.57 -23.20
N ASP A 242 -9.87 -17.70 -22.39
CA ASP A 242 -9.02 -16.57 -22.03
C ASP A 242 -8.18 -16.14 -23.25
N SER A 243 -8.32 -14.88 -23.64
CA SER A 243 -7.72 -14.35 -24.86
C SER A 243 -6.20 -14.27 -24.81
N VAL A 244 -5.61 -14.11 -23.61
CA VAL A 244 -4.15 -14.04 -23.44
C VAL A 244 -3.56 -15.42 -23.60
N MET A 245 -4.13 -16.41 -22.89
CA MET A 245 -3.71 -17.81 -23.00
C MET A 245 -3.81 -18.31 -24.44
N ARG A 246 -4.95 -18.04 -25.12
CA ARG A 246 -5.15 -18.42 -26.52
C ARG A 246 -4.12 -17.79 -27.46
N LYS A 247 -3.81 -16.49 -27.29
CA LYS A 247 -2.79 -15.82 -28.11
C LYS A 247 -1.41 -16.47 -27.95
N ILE A 248 -1.03 -16.85 -26.74
CA ILE A 248 0.24 -17.54 -26.49
C ILE A 248 0.23 -18.94 -27.09
N GLU A 249 -0.87 -19.69 -26.97
CA GLU A 249 -1.00 -21.00 -27.63
C GLU A 249 -0.89 -20.89 -29.15
N GLU A 250 -1.61 -19.96 -29.76
CA GLU A 250 -1.53 -19.69 -31.19
C GLU A 250 -0.12 -19.29 -31.60
N GLN A 251 0.58 -18.49 -30.80
CA GLN A 251 1.95 -18.10 -31.08
C GLN A 251 2.89 -19.31 -31.04
N VAL A 252 2.82 -20.13 -29.98
CA VAL A 252 3.65 -21.34 -29.85
C VAL A 252 3.42 -22.29 -31.04
N TYR A 253 2.17 -22.49 -31.45
CA TYR A 253 1.83 -23.35 -32.59
C TYR A 253 2.22 -22.77 -33.95
N LYS A 254 1.87 -21.51 -34.23
CA LYS A 254 2.03 -20.91 -35.56
C LYS A 254 3.48 -20.53 -35.85
N GLU A 255 4.24 -20.15 -34.82
CA GLU A 255 5.62 -19.68 -34.95
C GLU A 255 6.66 -20.77 -34.65
N ASP A 256 6.24 -22.02 -34.37
CA ASP A 256 7.12 -23.15 -34.05
C ASP A 256 8.12 -22.83 -32.92
N ILE A 257 7.59 -22.28 -31.81
CA ILE A 257 8.41 -21.81 -30.69
C ILE A 257 9.00 -23.01 -29.93
N ASP A 258 10.34 -23.12 -29.91
CA ASP A 258 11.03 -24.09 -29.04
C ASP A 258 10.97 -23.67 -27.57
N ILE A 259 11.27 -22.41 -27.27
CA ILE A 259 11.46 -21.93 -25.90
C ILE A 259 10.61 -20.70 -25.61
N LEU A 260 9.77 -20.79 -24.60
CA LEU A 260 8.98 -19.67 -24.07
C LEU A 260 9.56 -19.20 -22.73
N TYR A 261 10.17 -18.02 -22.74
CA TYR A 261 10.63 -17.34 -21.53
C TYR A 261 9.52 -16.51 -20.90
N MET A 262 9.46 -16.47 -19.57
CA MET A 262 8.42 -15.71 -18.86
C MET A 262 8.89 -15.19 -17.49
N PRO A 263 8.50 -13.96 -17.10
CA PRO A 263 8.69 -13.51 -15.73
C PRO A 263 7.67 -14.18 -14.81
N ALA A 264 8.08 -14.52 -13.59
CA ALA A 264 7.19 -15.04 -12.56
C ALA A 264 7.37 -14.26 -11.24
N HIS A 265 6.24 -13.89 -10.63
CA HIS A 265 6.20 -13.27 -9.31
C HIS A 265 5.96 -14.34 -8.24
N VAL A 266 6.99 -14.69 -7.49
CA VAL A 266 6.93 -15.72 -6.46
C VAL A 266 6.68 -15.06 -5.10
N GLN A 267 5.76 -15.64 -4.32
CA GLN A 267 5.38 -15.17 -2.98
C GLN A 267 5.02 -13.67 -2.87
N ASN A 268 4.64 -13.03 -3.98
CA ASN A 268 4.36 -11.60 -4.06
C ASN A 268 5.52 -10.70 -3.59
N ASN A 269 6.76 -11.20 -3.64
CA ASN A 269 7.92 -10.45 -3.17
C ASN A 269 9.21 -10.68 -3.97
N HIS A 270 9.20 -11.58 -4.96
CA HIS A 270 10.41 -11.95 -5.69
C HIS A 270 10.13 -12.23 -7.16
N TRP A 271 11.01 -11.73 -8.04
CA TRP A 271 10.94 -11.92 -9.48
C TRP A 271 11.96 -12.97 -9.93
N ILE A 272 11.49 -13.99 -10.62
CA ILE A 272 12.33 -15.02 -11.24
C ILE A 272 12.05 -15.12 -12.74
N ILE A 273 12.98 -15.74 -13.47
CA ILE A 273 12.75 -16.16 -14.85
C ILE A 273 12.33 -17.63 -14.89
N MET A 274 11.38 -17.97 -15.74
CA MET A 274 11.06 -19.35 -16.11
C MET A 274 11.21 -19.55 -17.61
N ALA A 275 11.54 -20.77 -18.02
CA ALA A 275 11.58 -21.19 -19.41
C ALA A 275 10.84 -22.52 -19.58
N ALA A 276 9.92 -22.58 -20.54
CA ALA A 276 9.36 -23.82 -21.05
C ALA A 276 10.03 -24.13 -22.39
N ASN A 277 10.81 -25.21 -22.44
CA ASN A 277 11.44 -25.70 -23.65
C ASN A 277 10.60 -26.87 -24.19
N PHE A 278 9.75 -26.56 -25.17
CA PHE A 278 8.83 -27.52 -25.80
C PHE A 278 9.57 -28.55 -26.64
N LYS A 279 10.73 -28.18 -27.21
CA LYS A 279 11.55 -29.07 -28.02
C LYS A 279 12.17 -30.19 -27.17
N ASP A 280 12.76 -29.82 -26.03
CA ASP A 280 13.43 -30.77 -25.14
C ASP A 280 12.48 -31.36 -24.09
N GLY A 281 11.22 -30.89 -24.03
CA GLY A 281 10.24 -31.32 -23.04
C GLY A 281 10.70 -30.99 -21.62
N THR A 282 11.23 -29.79 -21.38
CA THR A 282 11.75 -29.38 -20.05
C THR A 282 11.17 -28.05 -19.59
N VAL A 283 11.07 -27.89 -18.28
CA VAL A 283 10.82 -26.61 -17.61
C VAL A 283 11.96 -26.33 -16.64
N SER A 284 12.50 -25.13 -16.71
CA SER A 284 13.55 -24.65 -15.83
C SER A 284 13.22 -23.26 -15.31
N PHE A 285 13.88 -22.86 -14.24
CA PHE A 285 13.81 -21.50 -13.72
C PHE A 285 15.19 -20.97 -13.35
N GLY A 286 15.28 -19.66 -13.18
CA GLY A 286 16.45 -18.93 -12.71
C GLY A 286 16.04 -18.06 -11.54
N ASP A 287 16.48 -18.42 -10.33
CA ASP A 287 16.29 -17.68 -9.10
C ASP A 287 17.61 -17.05 -8.65
N SER A 288 17.71 -15.73 -8.74
CA SER A 288 18.89 -14.96 -8.32
C SER A 288 19.16 -15.01 -6.82
N LEU A 289 18.21 -15.48 -6.01
CA LEU A 289 18.33 -15.60 -4.55
C LEU A 289 18.34 -17.08 -4.10
N PHE A 290 18.65 -18.01 -5.00
CA PHE A 290 18.55 -19.45 -4.73
C PHE A 290 19.42 -19.92 -3.55
N ASP A 291 20.63 -19.38 -3.41
CA ASP A 291 21.55 -19.70 -2.30
C ASP A 291 21.22 -18.93 -1.00
N SER A 292 20.19 -18.08 -1.01
CA SER A 292 19.76 -17.34 0.17
C SER A 292 18.82 -18.18 1.04
N PRO A 293 18.70 -17.89 2.35
CA PRO A 293 17.72 -18.56 3.22
C PRO A 293 16.25 -18.27 2.82
N TYR A 294 16.01 -17.40 1.83
CA TYR A 294 14.69 -17.07 1.30
C TYR A 294 14.36 -17.81 0.01
N GLN A 295 15.16 -18.83 -0.35
CA GLN A 295 14.96 -19.66 -1.53
C GLN A 295 13.49 -20.05 -1.71
N THR A 296 12.95 -19.78 -2.89
CA THR A 296 11.54 -20.00 -3.17
C THR A 296 11.34 -20.86 -4.40
N TYR A 297 11.15 -22.16 -4.19
CA TYR A 297 10.82 -23.06 -5.30
C TYR A 297 9.40 -22.77 -5.83
N PRO A 298 9.23 -22.41 -7.13
CA PRO A 298 7.92 -22.02 -7.68
C PRO A 298 7.01 -23.23 -8.00
N ARG A 299 6.88 -24.20 -7.06
CA ARG A 299 6.28 -25.52 -7.28
C ARG A 299 4.89 -25.45 -7.92
N LYS A 300 4.03 -24.58 -7.39
CA LYS A 300 2.65 -24.41 -7.90
C LYS A 300 2.65 -23.94 -9.36
N LEU A 301 3.51 -22.98 -9.71
CA LEU A 301 3.58 -22.44 -11.06
C LEU A 301 4.16 -23.46 -12.03
N VAL A 302 5.22 -24.18 -11.65
CA VAL A 302 5.79 -25.27 -12.46
C VAL A 302 4.74 -26.33 -12.75
N GLN A 303 4.03 -26.84 -11.74
CA GLN A 303 2.98 -27.85 -11.93
C GLN A 303 1.87 -27.38 -12.87
N LYS A 304 1.48 -26.10 -12.79
CA LYS A 304 0.47 -25.52 -13.67
C LYS A 304 0.96 -25.38 -15.11
N LEU A 305 2.22 -25.00 -15.29
CA LEU A 305 2.87 -24.90 -16.59
C LEU A 305 3.03 -26.29 -17.25
N GLN A 306 3.44 -27.30 -16.48
CA GLN A 306 3.49 -28.70 -16.92
C GLN A 306 2.11 -29.22 -17.35
N LEU A 307 1.08 -28.95 -16.55
CA LEU A 307 -0.29 -29.33 -16.87
C LEU A 307 -0.79 -28.65 -18.14
N TRP A 308 -0.60 -27.33 -18.25
CA TRP A 308 -0.96 -26.56 -19.44
C TRP A 308 -0.25 -27.11 -20.67
N SER A 309 1.07 -27.34 -20.60
CA SER A 309 1.84 -27.80 -21.75
C SER A 309 1.41 -29.20 -22.20
N LYS A 310 1.25 -30.13 -21.25
CA LYS A 310 0.75 -31.49 -21.53
C LYS A 310 -0.64 -31.47 -22.17
N LYS A 311 -1.55 -30.64 -21.68
CA LYS A 311 -2.93 -30.58 -22.17
C LYS A 311 -3.04 -29.87 -23.51
N ARG A 312 -2.25 -28.82 -23.74
CA ARG A 312 -2.44 -27.93 -24.88
C ARG A 312 -1.52 -28.23 -26.05
N PHE A 313 -0.37 -28.86 -25.83
CA PHE A 313 0.60 -29.19 -26.89
C PHE A 313 0.99 -30.67 -26.92
N ALA A 314 0.42 -31.51 -26.03
CA ALA A 314 0.84 -32.90 -25.84
C ALA A 314 2.35 -33.06 -25.50
N VAL A 315 2.99 -31.99 -24.99
CA VAL A 315 4.40 -32.00 -24.57
C VAL A 315 4.46 -32.08 -23.04
N PRO A 316 4.89 -33.20 -22.45
CA PRO A 316 5.19 -33.24 -21.03
C PRO A 316 6.48 -32.44 -20.75
N LEU A 317 6.41 -31.47 -19.84
CA LEU A 317 7.59 -30.72 -19.40
C LEU A 317 8.19 -31.34 -18.13
N ASN A 318 9.44 -31.78 -18.19
CA ASN A 318 10.20 -32.28 -17.06
C ASN A 318 10.85 -31.12 -16.30
N ASP A 319 10.59 -31.04 -15.00
CA ASP A 319 11.15 -30.00 -14.14
C ASP A 319 12.62 -30.29 -13.84
N ILE A 320 13.51 -29.48 -14.40
CA ILE A 320 14.96 -29.58 -14.20
C ILE A 320 15.49 -28.54 -13.20
N GLY A 321 14.60 -27.86 -12.47
CA GLY A 321 14.96 -26.99 -11.36
C GLY A 321 15.62 -25.66 -11.76
N ASN A 322 16.45 -25.13 -10.85
CA ASN A 322 17.15 -23.85 -11.00
C ASN A 322 18.38 -23.96 -11.90
N THR A 323 18.15 -24.21 -13.20
CA THR A 323 19.22 -24.46 -14.18
C THR A 323 19.39 -23.33 -15.19
N LEU A 324 18.50 -22.33 -15.21
CA LEU A 324 18.69 -21.16 -16.08
C LEU A 324 19.84 -20.29 -15.54
N PRO A 325 20.85 -19.97 -16.36
CA PRO A 325 21.94 -19.10 -15.92
C PRO A 325 21.43 -17.73 -15.48
N ILE A 326 21.56 -17.42 -14.19
CA ILE A 326 21.17 -16.13 -13.60
C ILE A 326 22.27 -15.62 -12.64
N GLY A 327 22.47 -14.31 -12.60
CA GLY A 327 23.44 -13.71 -11.68
C GLY A 327 22.95 -13.82 -10.23
N GLN A 328 23.85 -14.21 -9.32
CA GLN A 328 23.53 -14.36 -7.91
C GLN A 328 23.39 -13.00 -7.24
N GLN A 329 22.16 -12.65 -6.86
CA GLN A 329 21.81 -11.43 -6.17
C GLN A 329 22.17 -11.51 -4.68
N THR A 330 22.71 -10.41 -4.15
CA THR A 330 23.07 -10.27 -2.73
C THR A 330 22.23 -9.21 -2.00
N ASP A 331 21.43 -8.43 -2.74
CA ASP A 331 20.46 -7.47 -2.20
C ASP A 331 19.02 -8.00 -2.33
N THR A 332 18.02 -7.21 -1.94
CA THR A 332 16.60 -7.60 -2.01
C THR A 332 15.83 -6.96 -3.15
N MET A 333 16.44 -6.05 -3.91
CA MET A 333 15.72 -5.12 -4.80
C MET A 333 15.97 -5.39 -6.28
N ASN A 334 17.04 -6.08 -6.64
CA ASN A 334 17.45 -6.28 -8.03
C ASN A 334 16.87 -7.52 -8.72
N CYS A 335 16.05 -8.35 -8.07
CA CYS A 335 15.45 -9.54 -8.69
C CYS A 335 14.73 -9.22 -10.02
N GLY A 336 14.01 -8.09 -10.07
CA GLY A 336 13.37 -7.58 -11.28
C GLY A 336 14.35 -7.17 -12.41
N VAL A 337 15.61 -6.93 -12.10
CA VAL A 337 16.69 -6.68 -13.08
C VAL A 337 17.39 -7.99 -13.44
N CYS A 338 17.64 -8.85 -12.45
CA CYS A 338 18.30 -10.14 -12.62
C CYS A 338 17.54 -11.07 -13.57
N TRP A 339 16.21 -11.18 -13.46
CA TRP A 339 15.42 -12.01 -14.37
C TRP A 339 15.55 -11.51 -15.82
N ALA A 340 15.47 -10.19 -16.01
CA ALA A 340 15.48 -9.59 -17.33
C ALA A 340 16.87 -9.76 -17.96
N ASP A 341 17.94 -9.49 -17.22
CA ASP A 341 19.30 -9.73 -17.71
C ASP A 341 19.56 -11.22 -17.99
N ALA A 342 19.04 -12.16 -17.18
CA ALA A 342 19.13 -13.59 -17.45
C ALA A 342 18.40 -13.99 -18.76
N ALA A 343 17.21 -13.44 -18.99
CA ALA A 343 16.51 -13.59 -20.26
C ALA A 343 17.34 -13.05 -21.42
N MET A 344 17.94 -11.87 -21.26
CA MET A 344 18.76 -11.26 -22.30
C MET A 344 20.01 -12.08 -22.60
N THR A 345 20.67 -12.63 -21.58
CA THR A 345 21.81 -13.54 -21.71
C THR A 345 21.42 -14.83 -22.41
N ALA A 346 20.31 -15.45 -22.02
CA ALA A 346 19.86 -16.71 -22.58
C ALA A 346 19.50 -16.61 -24.08
N VAL A 347 18.91 -15.48 -24.50
CA VAL A 347 18.46 -15.29 -25.89
C VAL A 347 19.53 -14.66 -26.78
N TRP A 348 20.29 -13.69 -26.26
CA TRP A 348 21.21 -12.89 -27.07
C TRP A 348 22.68 -12.99 -26.67
N GLY A 349 23.02 -13.73 -25.61
CA GLY A 349 24.39 -13.76 -25.09
C GLY A 349 24.82 -12.44 -24.46
N ASP A 350 23.88 -11.55 -24.11
CA ASP A 350 24.19 -10.31 -23.40
C ASP A 350 24.90 -10.65 -22.06
N PRO A 351 25.82 -9.80 -21.56
CA PRO A 351 26.57 -10.15 -20.35
C PRO A 351 25.64 -10.30 -19.13
N GLN A 352 25.86 -11.34 -18.34
CA GLN A 352 25.07 -11.66 -17.16
C GLN A 352 25.13 -10.54 -16.10
N TRP A 353 24.07 -10.43 -15.30
CA TRP A 353 24.02 -9.52 -14.16
C TRP A 353 25.04 -9.90 -13.09
N LYS A 354 25.62 -8.89 -12.42
CA LYS A 354 26.49 -9.06 -11.25
C LYS A 354 26.13 -8.04 -10.16
N PRO A 355 26.32 -8.36 -8.86
CA PRO A 355 26.00 -7.43 -7.75
C PRO A 355 26.60 -6.04 -7.89
N GLU A 356 27.87 -5.96 -8.27
CA GLU A 356 28.60 -4.70 -8.46
C GLU A 356 28.06 -3.85 -9.62
N LEU A 357 27.30 -4.45 -10.53
CA LEU A 357 26.66 -3.77 -11.66
C LEU A 357 25.19 -3.42 -11.41
N GLY A 358 24.64 -3.69 -10.21
CA GLY A 358 23.20 -3.55 -9.94
C GLY A 358 22.64 -2.16 -10.30
N ALA A 359 23.31 -1.09 -9.88
CA ALA A 359 22.91 0.28 -10.21
C ALA A 359 23.07 0.58 -11.70
N ALA A 360 24.20 0.20 -12.32
CA ALA A 360 24.42 0.38 -13.75
C ALA A 360 23.33 -0.31 -14.59
N ARG A 361 22.97 -1.55 -14.25
CA ARG A 361 21.97 -2.34 -14.97
C ARG A 361 20.57 -1.74 -14.86
N ARG A 362 20.20 -1.25 -13.67
CA ARG A 362 18.97 -0.48 -13.48
C ARG A 362 18.90 0.74 -14.41
N ILE A 363 19.96 1.54 -14.45
CA ILE A 363 20.02 2.74 -15.29
C ILE A 363 20.01 2.35 -16.78
N GLN A 364 20.72 1.30 -17.18
CA GLN A 364 20.71 0.79 -18.56
C GLN A 364 19.31 0.35 -19.01
N TRP A 365 18.53 -0.31 -18.14
CA TRP A 365 17.12 -0.62 -18.43
C TRP A 365 16.30 0.64 -18.62
N ALA A 366 16.48 1.65 -17.76
CA ALA A 366 15.80 2.94 -17.92
C ALA A 366 16.17 3.62 -19.25
N ILE A 367 17.46 3.62 -19.65
CA ILE A 367 17.95 4.16 -20.91
C ILE A 367 17.29 3.48 -22.12
N ARG A 368 17.25 2.14 -22.13
CA ARG A 368 16.64 1.35 -23.21
C ARG A 368 15.19 1.75 -23.46
N LEU A 369 14.45 1.97 -22.38
CA LEU A 369 13.03 2.35 -22.40
C LEU A 369 12.85 3.85 -22.72
N ALA A 370 13.68 4.72 -22.14
CA ALA A 370 13.66 6.16 -22.39
C ALA A 370 13.86 6.50 -23.88
N LYS A 371 14.77 5.78 -24.56
CA LYS A 371 14.99 5.91 -26.00
C LYS A 371 13.73 5.64 -26.85
N LYS A 372 12.75 4.89 -26.32
CA LYS A 372 11.45 4.65 -26.98
C LYS A 372 10.45 5.81 -26.83
N CYS A 373 10.65 6.69 -25.85
CA CYS A 373 9.87 7.92 -25.73
C CYS A 373 10.35 8.93 -26.78
N ALA A 374 11.68 9.15 -26.83
CA ALA A 374 12.29 10.16 -27.69
C ALA A 374 12.00 9.98 -29.20
N SER A 375 11.84 8.73 -29.67
CA SER A 375 11.51 8.45 -31.08
C SER A 375 10.10 8.95 -31.49
N ILE A 376 9.17 9.02 -30.54
CA ILE A 376 7.80 9.47 -30.81
C ILE A 376 7.77 11.00 -30.94
N SER A 377 8.41 11.70 -29.99
CA SER A 377 8.48 13.16 -29.97
C SER A 377 9.10 13.76 -31.23
N GLN A 378 10.11 13.10 -31.83
CA GLN A 378 10.72 13.55 -33.09
C GLN A 378 9.80 13.41 -34.31
N THR A 379 8.81 12.51 -34.26
CA THR A 379 7.89 12.28 -35.38
C THR A 379 6.70 13.24 -35.35
N ILE A 380 6.29 13.70 -34.17
CA ILE A 380 5.06 14.48 -33.97
C ILE A 380 5.30 16.00 -34.04
N MET A 381 6.54 16.46 -33.86
CA MET A 381 6.89 17.88 -33.97
C MET A 381 7.51 18.17 -35.35
N PRO A 382 6.73 18.61 -36.37
CA PRO A 382 7.31 19.17 -37.58
C PRO A 382 8.18 20.38 -37.21
N SER A 383 9.34 20.47 -37.85
CA SER A 383 10.43 21.44 -37.68
C SER A 383 10.03 22.92 -37.94
N ALA A 384 8.95 23.41 -37.31
CA ALA A 384 8.38 24.74 -37.56
C ALA A 384 8.56 25.73 -36.39
N LEU A 385 9.12 25.31 -35.25
CA LEU A 385 9.55 26.22 -34.20
C LEU A 385 11.06 26.32 -34.22
N ALA A 386 11.58 27.29 -34.98
CA ALA A 386 12.95 27.74 -34.84
C ALA A 386 13.21 28.09 -33.35
N PRO A 387 14.34 27.69 -32.77
CA PRO A 387 14.64 28.00 -31.39
C PRO A 387 14.70 29.54 -31.23
N PRO A 388 14.11 30.11 -30.16
CA PRO A 388 14.33 31.52 -29.86
C PRO A 388 15.83 31.77 -29.64
N PRO A 389 16.34 32.96 -30.00
CA PRO A 389 17.76 33.28 -29.85
C PRO A 389 18.18 33.12 -28.40
N ALA A 390 19.26 32.36 -28.18
CA ALA A 390 19.80 32.07 -26.87
C ALA A 390 20.13 33.37 -26.11
N PRO A 391 19.74 33.52 -24.83
CA PRO A 391 20.24 34.61 -24.00
C PRO A 391 21.72 34.35 -23.70
N LEU A 392 22.59 35.21 -24.23
CA LEU A 392 24.01 35.29 -23.90
C LEU A 392 24.20 35.87 -22.49
N LEU A 393 24.01 35.10 -21.41
CA LEU A 393 24.55 35.45 -20.08
C LEU A 393 24.93 34.23 -19.22
N SER A 394 26.24 33.95 -19.20
CA SER A 394 27.09 33.37 -18.14
C SER A 394 26.62 32.13 -17.34
N ALA A 395 26.78 30.95 -17.93
CA ALA A 395 26.79 29.66 -17.22
C ALA A 395 28.06 29.41 -16.35
N ARG A 396 28.98 30.38 -16.25
CA ARG A 396 30.27 30.22 -15.55
C ARG A 396 30.27 30.59 -14.06
N ARG A 397 29.20 31.18 -13.53
CA ARG A 397 29.13 31.61 -12.12
C ARG A 397 28.52 30.57 -11.17
N TYR A 398 27.65 29.69 -11.68
CA TYR A 398 26.95 28.69 -10.86
C TYR A 398 27.80 27.47 -10.43
N HIS A 399 28.94 27.21 -11.07
CA HIS A 399 29.79 26.07 -10.72
C HIS A 399 30.73 26.31 -9.54
N LEU A 400 30.99 27.56 -9.14
CA LEU A 400 31.94 27.87 -8.07
C LEU A 400 31.32 27.84 -6.66
N GLU A 401 30.05 28.23 -6.52
CA GLU A 401 29.38 28.34 -5.21
C GLU A 401 28.90 26.98 -4.66
N ILE A 402 28.54 26.03 -5.52
CA ILE A 402 28.15 24.66 -5.11
C ILE A 402 29.38 23.84 -4.66
N GLY A 403 30.57 24.13 -5.21
CA GLY A 403 31.81 23.45 -4.85
C GLY A 403 32.28 23.76 -3.43
N GLN A 404 32.06 24.98 -2.94
CA GLN A 404 32.47 25.40 -1.59
C GLN A 404 31.50 24.93 -0.51
N PHE A 405 30.20 24.79 -0.83
CA PHE A 405 29.19 24.28 0.09
C PHE A 405 29.32 22.77 0.35
N LEU A 406 29.77 22.00 -0.64
CA LEU A 406 29.95 20.54 -0.51
C LEU A 406 31.24 20.14 0.21
N ALA A 407 32.22 21.03 0.33
CA ALA A 407 33.47 20.78 1.06
C ALA A 407 33.29 20.80 2.60
N GLN A 408 32.23 21.45 3.11
CA GLN A 408 31.97 21.54 4.56
C GLN A 408 31.21 20.33 5.15
N LEU A 409 30.63 19.48 4.31
CA LEU A 409 29.82 18.32 4.76
C LEU A 409 30.61 16.99 4.83
N SER A 410 31.93 17.01 4.61
CA SER A 410 32.73 15.79 4.39
C SER A 410 33.44 15.23 5.63
N THR A 411 33.18 15.72 6.84
CA THR A 411 33.81 15.22 8.07
C THR A 411 32.81 14.54 8.99
N ALA A 412 32.53 13.26 8.71
CA ALA A 412 32.23 12.16 9.64
C ALA A 412 31.16 11.23 9.06
N MET A 413 31.59 10.09 8.51
CA MET A 413 30.71 8.98 8.14
C MET A 413 31.21 7.72 8.86
N PRO A 414 30.38 7.06 9.69
CA PRO A 414 30.75 5.80 10.29
C PRO A 414 30.51 4.64 9.31
N THR A 415 31.31 3.60 9.50
CA THR A 415 31.41 2.36 8.74
C THR A 415 30.10 1.56 8.71
N THR A 416 29.70 1.18 7.49
CA THR A 416 28.58 0.29 7.17
C THR A 416 28.71 -1.10 7.82
N ARG A 417 27.63 -1.60 8.42
CA ARG A 417 27.50 -3.00 8.87
C ARG A 417 26.44 -3.77 8.06
N PRO A 418 26.55 -5.11 7.99
CA PRO A 418 25.70 -5.97 7.18
C PRO A 418 24.29 -6.15 7.79
N ILE A 419 23.29 -6.15 6.92
CA ILE A 419 21.85 -6.21 7.24
C ILE A 419 21.41 -7.68 7.24
N THR A 420 20.73 -8.12 8.30
CA THR A 420 20.05 -9.44 8.37
C THR A 420 18.56 -9.23 8.12
N LEU A 421 17.98 -9.97 7.17
CA LEU A 421 16.66 -9.70 6.58
C LEU A 421 15.58 -10.66 7.09
N VAL A 422 14.31 -10.27 6.94
CA VAL A 422 13.16 -11.15 7.20
C VAL A 422 11.96 -10.75 6.32
N PRO A 423 11.08 -11.70 5.92
CA PRO A 423 10.17 -11.53 4.79
C PRO A 423 8.86 -10.79 5.12
N SER A 424 8.35 -10.04 4.14
CA SER A 424 7.15 -9.18 4.18
C SER A 424 5.83 -9.98 4.11
N LEU A 425 4.80 -9.52 4.85
CA LEU A 425 3.55 -10.24 5.14
C LEU A 425 2.26 -9.61 4.54
N PHE A 426 2.33 -8.55 3.73
CA PHE A 426 1.14 -7.91 3.15
C PHE A 426 1.22 -7.78 1.62
N GLY A 427 0.31 -8.48 0.95
CA GLY A 427 0.15 -8.44 -0.50
C GLY A 427 -0.39 -7.10 -1.00
N THR A 428 0.17 -6.63 -2.11
CA THR A 428 -0.13 -5.34 -2.73
C THR A 428 -0.79 -5.53 -4.10
N THR A 429 -2.12 -5.56 -4.14
CA THR A 429 -2.87 -5.32 -5.38
C THR A 429 -3.62 -4.00 -5.24
N GLY A 430 -3.00 -2.91 -5.71
CA GLY A 430 -3.65 -1.62 -5.91
C GLY A 430 -4.15 -1.53 -7.35
N VAL A 431 -5.46 -1.49 -7.56
CA VAL A 431 -6.08 -1.30 -8.88
C VAL A 431 -6.29 0.20 -9.10
N ARG A 432 -5.74 0.76 -10.20
CA ARG A 432 -6.06 2.13 -10.66
C ARG A 432 -7.29 2.14 -11.58
N LEU A 433 -8.20 3.07 -11.31
CA LEU A 433 -9.50 3.23 -11.96
C LEU A 433 -9.39 4.15 -13.18
N THR A 434 -9.90 3.75 -14.35
CA THR A 434 -9.98 4.64 -15.52
C THR A 434 -11.39 4.89 -16.06
N GLN A 435 -12.42 4.05 -15.81
CA GLN A 435 -13.82 4.37 -16.16
C GLN A 435 -14.88 3.70 -15.25
N PRO A 436 -16.04 4.33 -14.97
CA PRO A 436 -17.02 3.84 -13.97
C PRO A 436 -18.04 2.79 -14.47
N THR A 437 -18.11 2.49 -15.76
CA THR A 437 -19.25 1.71 -16.33
C THR A 437 -18.94 0.25 -16.63
N GLY A 438 -17.78 -0.26 -16.22
CA GLY A 438 -17.35 -1.65 -16.46
C GLY A 438 -16.83 -2.35 -15.20
N PHE A 439 -17.53 -2.23 -14.07
CA PHE A 439 -17.11 -2.87 -12.83
C PHE A 439 -17.20 -4.39 -12.93
N ASP A 440 -16.05 -5.06 -12.98
CA ASP A 440 -15.94 -6.46 -12.61
C ASP A 440 -15.60 -6.59 -11.12
N TYR A 441 -16.63 -6.78 -10.30
CA TYR A 441 -16.48 -6.98 -8.86
C TYR A 441 -16.02 -8.40 -8.50
N SER A 442 -15.78 -9.29 -9.46
CA SER A 442 -15.48 -10.70 -9.20
C SER A 442 -14.26 -10.91 -8.30
N ALA A 443 -13.22 -10.08 -8.44
CA ALA A 443 -12.02 -10.12 -7.59
C ALA A 443 -12.32 -9.72 -6.13
N LEU A 444 -13.06 -8.61 -5.92
CA LEU A 444 -13.46 -8.16 -4.59
C LEU A 444 -14.47 -9.11 -3.93
N VAL A 445 -15.38 -9.69 -4.70
CA VAL A 445 -16.31 -10.73 -4.23
C VAL A 445 -15.55 -12.00 -3.85
N SER A 446 -14.55 -12.41 -4.64
CA SER A 446 -13.72 -13.57 -4.34
C SER A 446 -12.86 -13.36 -3.09
N LEU A 447 -12.24 -12.19 -2.95
CA LEU A 447 -11.43 -11.83 -1.80
C LEU A 447 -12.30 -11.69 -0.54
N ARG A 448 -13.49 -11.09 -0.66
CA ARG A 448 -14.50 -11.09 0.41
C ARG A 448 -14.88 -12.51 0.80
N ARG A 449 -15.20 -13.40 -0.13
CA ARG A 449 -15.55 -14.81 0.15
C ARG A 449 -14.41 -15.56 0.84
N GLN A 450 -13.17 -15.34 0.39
CA GLN A 450 -11.97 -15.95 0.97
C GLN A 450 -11.73 -15.49 2.43
N HIS A 451 -12.11 -14.25 2.76
CA HIS A 451 -11.95 -13.67 4.10
C HIS A 451 -13.28 -13.56 4.87
N GLN A 452 -14.36 -14.14 4.35
CA GLN A 452 -15.67 -14.10 4.99
C GLN A 452 -15.66 -15.06 6.17
N THR A 453 -15.96 -14.57 7.37
CA THR A 453 -16.12 -15.44 8.52
C THR A 453 -17.36 -16.30 8.34
N ARG A 454 -17.36 -17.52 8.87
CA ARG A 454 -18.53 -18.43 8.86
C ARG A 454 -19.80 -17.74 9.37
N GLN A 455 -19.66 -16.80 10.31
CA GLN A 455 -20.76 -16.01 10.85
C GLN A 455 -21.25 -14.90 9.89
N ALA A 456 -20.39 -14.33 9.04
CA ALA A 456 -20.78 -13.39 8.00
C ALA A 456 -21.38 -14.09 6.77
N GLU A 457 -20.98 -15.34 6.51
CA GLU A 457 -21.58 -16.21 5.47
C GLU A 457 -23.00 -16.62 5.88
N ASN A 458 -23.17 -17.08 7.12
CA ASN A 458 -24.45 -17.61 7.62
C ASN A 458 -25.34 -16.56 8.31
N GLY A 459 -24.81 -15.38 8.62
CA GLY A 459 -25.51 -14.34 9.38
C GLY A 459 -26.47 -13.48 8.56
N VAL A 460 -26.37 -13.52 7.23
CA VAL A 460 -27.37 -12.93 6.34
C VAL A 460 -28.48 -13.96 6.18
N ARG A 461 -29.63 -13.73 6.82
CA ARG A 461 -30.85 -14.50 6.54
C ARG A 461 -31.19 -14.33 5.06
N VAL A 462 -30.71 -15.24 4.22
CA VAL A 462 -31.25 -15.41 2.88
C VAL A 462 -32.68 -15.88 3.12
N ARG A 463 -33.66 -15.02 2.84
CA ARG A 463 -35.05 -15.47 2.70
C ARG A 463 -35.03 -16.47 1.56
N SER A 464 -34.87 -17.75 1.87
CA SER A 464 -35.19 -18.82 0.95
C SER A 464 -36.64 -18.59 0.53
N GLN A 465 -36.87 -18.30 -0.75
CA GLN A 465 -38.17 -18.42 -1.39
C GLN A 465 -38.55 -19.90 -1.44
N ALA A 466 -38.74 -20.50 -0.27
CA ALA A 466 -39.42 -21.77 -0.16
C ALA A 466 -40.92 -21.43 -0.21
N GLU A 467 -41.60 -22.00 -1.21
CA GLU A 467 -43.06 -22.11 -1.31
C GLU A 467 -43.68 -22.38 0.08
N PRO A 468 -44.77 -21.69 0.46
CA PRO A 468 -45.28 -21.71 1.83
C PRO A 468 -45.90 -23.06 2.17
N ALA A 469 -45.11 -23.94 2.77
CA ALA A 469 -45.66 -25.01 3.60
C ALA A 469 -46.52 -24.37 4.72
N SER A 470 -47.72 -24.93 4.94
CA SER A 470 -48.75 -24.43 5.85
C SER A 470 -48.14 -23.89 7.14
N GLU A 471 -48.35 -22.60 7.38
CA GLU A 471 -47.77 -21.88 8.51
C GLU A 471 -48.23 -22.51 9.83
N SER A 472 -47.30 -22.99 10.67
CA SER A 472 -47.69 -23.66 11.92
C SER A 472 -48.41 -22.69 12.86
N ALA A 473 -49.38 -23.20 13.63
CA ALA A 473 -50.18 -22.41 14.59
C ALA A 473 -49.30 -21.57 15.54
N LYS A 474 -48.12 -22.08 15.93
CA LYS A 474 -47.15 -21.35 16.77
C LYS A 474 -46.61 -20.09 16.07
N ARG A 475 -46.39 -20.14 14.76
CA ARG A 475 -45.90 -19.00 13.98
C ARG A 475 -47.00 -17.95 13.75
N GLN A 476 -48.25 -18.39 13.57
CA GLN A 476 -49.41 -17.49 13.55
C GLN A 476 -49.61 -16.79 14.91
N LEU A 477 -49.45 -17.51 16.02
CA LEU A 477 -49.53 -16.94 17.37
C LEU A 477 -48.43 -15.90 17.62
N VAL A 478 -47.19 -16.18 17.21
CA VAL A 478 -46.07 -15.22 17.35
C VAL A 478 -46.27 -13.99 16.47
N LYS A 479 -46.78 -14.15 15.25
CA LYS A 479 -47.12 -13.02 14.36
C LYS A 479 -48.23 -12.15 14.95
N SER A 480 -49.27 -12.76 15.51
CA SER A 480 -50.38 -12.03 16.14
C SER A 480 -49.93 -11.31 17.42
N MET A 481 -49.12 -11.95 18.28
CA MET A 481 -48.49 -11.26 19.41
C MET A 481 -47.61 -10.08 18.95
N GLN A 482 -46.80 -10.24 17.91
CA GLN A 482 -45.98 -9.15 17.37
C GLN A 482 -46.81 -8.03 16.74
N ALA A 483 -47.94 -8.35 16.13
CA ALA A 483 -48.86 -7.36 15.58
C ALA A 483 -49.53 -6.53 16.69
N ILE A 484 -49.94 -7.17 17.79
CA ILE A 484 -50.49 -6.52 18.99
C ILE A 484 -49.43 -5.63 19.65
N LEU A 485 -48.19 -6.12 19.78
CA LEU A 485 -47.07 -5.34 20.32
C LEU A 485 -46.76 -4.11 19.46
N LYS A 486 -46.79 -4.25 18.12
CA LYS A 486 -46.62 -3.11 17.20
C LYS A 486 -47.77 -2.11 17.26
N GLN A 487 -49.01 -2.57 17.44
CA GLN A 487 -50.16 -1.67 17.62
C GLN A 487 -50.10 -0.93 18.95
N THR A 488 -49.56 -1.54 20.00
CA THR A 488 -49.40 -0.91 21.32
C THR A 488 -48.17 0.01 21.39
N GLU A 489 -47.12 -0.23 20.60
CA GLU A 489 -45.94 0.66 20.48
C GLU A 489 -46.16 1.91 19.62
N ALA A 490 -47.28 2.03 18.89
CA ALA A 490 -47.51 3.09 17.89
C ALA A 490 -47.76 4.52 18.43
N ARG A 491 -47.42 4.82 19.69
CA ARG A 491 -47.50 6.18 20.26
C ARG A 491 -46.24 6.66 21.00
N GLY A 492 -45.07 6.11 20.66
CA GLY A 492 -43.79 6.71 21.00
C GLY A 492 -43.30 7.65 19.89
N LEU A 493 -43.64 8.94 19.96
CA LEU A 493 -42.98 10.00 19.20
C LEU A 493 -41.53 10.14 19.67
N THR A 494 -40.61 9.34 19.13
CA THR A 494 -39.18 9.58 19.30
C THR A 494 -38.50 9.46 17.95
N THR A 495 -38.28 10.63 17.34
CA THR A 495 -37.49 10.83 16.13
C THR A 495 -36.05 10.37 16.37
N GLY A 496 -35.29 10.10 15.30
CA GLY A 496 -33.97 9.44 15.32
C GLY A 496 -32.91 10.04 16.25
N VAL A 497 -33.14 11.22 16.82
CA VAL A 497 -32.31 11.87 17.86
C VAL A 497 -32.17 10.99 19.12
N ASP A 498 -33.23 10.30 19.56
CA ASP A 498 -33.16 9.43 20.74
C ASP A 498 -32.37 8.14 20.50
N ARG A 499 -32.25 7.71 19.23
CA ARG A 499 -31.41 6.57 18.88
C ARG A 499 -29.94 6.95 18.93
N THR A 500 -29.62 8.16 18.48
CA THR A 500 -28.28 8.76 18.58
C THR A 500 -27.91 9.02 20.03
N LEU A 501 -28.83 9.56 20.84
CA LEU A 501 -28.67 9.75 22.28
C LEU A 501 -28.58 8.43 23.05
N ARG A 502 -29.24 7.35 22.62
CA ARG A 502 -29.04 5.99 23.20
C ARG A 502 -27.68 5.40 22.87
N THR A 503 -27.13 5.65 21.68
CA THR A 503 -25.75 5.23 21.36
C THR A 503 -24.70 6.08 22.07
N GLN A 504 -24.95 7.38 22.27
CA GLN A 504 -24.04 8.29 22.98
C GLN A 504 -24.10 8.11 24.52
N SER A 505 -25.29 7.87 25.10
CA SER A 505 -25.44 7.61 26.54
C SER A 505 -24.84 6.27 27.01
N LEU A 506 -24.60 5.33 26.10
CA LEU A 506 -23.81 4.12 26.40
C LEU A 506 -22.30 4.40 26.50
N GLY A 507 -21.84 5.57 26.07
CA GLY A 507 -20.45 6.03 26.14
C GLY A 507 -20.14 7.00 27.28
N SER A 508 -21.09 7.84 27.67
CA SER A 508 -20.92 8.79 28.78
C SER A 508 -21.11 8.07 30.12
N GLY A 509 -20.01 7.88 30.85
CA GLY A 509 -19.96 7.14 32.12
C GLY A 509 -20.61 7.83 33.32
N ASP A 510 -21.82 8.38 33.19
CA ASP A 510 -22.60 8.84 34.34
C ASP A 510 -23.41 7.65 34.90
N PRO A 511 -22.99 7.04 36.04
CA PRO A 511 -23.57 5.79 36.54
C PRO A 511 -24.98 5.96 37.12
N SER A 512 -25.53 7.19 37.17
CA SER A 512 -26.74 7.50 37.93
C SER A 512 -28.07 7.18 37.25
N SER A 513 -28.12 6.89 35.93
CA SER A 513 -29.39 6.71 35.21
C SER A 513 -29.56 5.39 34.44
N THR A 514 -28.57 4.49 34.43
CA THR A 514 -28.72 3.19 33.75
C THR A 514 -29.42 2.19 34.66
N THR A 515 -30.74 2.03 34.53
CA THR A 515 -31.50 0.92 35.13
C THR A 515 -31.74 -0.20 34.11
N GLY A 516 -31.83 -1.44 34.57
CA GLY A 516 -32.22 -2.60 33.75
C GLY A 516 -31.06 -3.30 33.01
N ASN A 517 -31.35 -3.87 31.84
CA ASN A 517 -30.41 -4.74 31.10
C ASN A 517 -29.07 -4.08 30.78
N ALA A 518 -29.06 -2.77 30.49
CA ALA A 518 -27.82 -2.03 30.20
C ALA A 518 -26.89 -1.96 31.43
N ALA A 519 -27.45 -1.79 32.63
CA ALA A 519 -26.71 -1.77 33.89
C ALA A 519 -26.07 -3.13 34.18
N ASN A 520 -26.83 -4.21 34.02
CA ASN A 520 -26.34 -5.58 34.18
C ASN A 520 -25.24 -5.90 33.17
N ALA A 521 -25.40 -5.41 31.94
CA ALA A 521 -24.41 -5.57 30.88
C ALA A 521 -23.11 -4.81 31.22
N ALA A 522 -23.21 -3.56 31.68
CA ALA A 522 -22.06 -2.78 32.13
C ALA A 522 -21.34 -3.45 33.32
N ALA A 523 -22.08 -3.92 34.33
CA ALA A 523 -21.53 -4.64 35.48
C ALA A 523 -20.81 -5.94 35.07
N SER A 524 -21.39 -6.69 34.12
CA SER A 524 -20.79 -7.90 33.54
C SER A 524 -19.49 -7.57 32.79
N ALA A 525 -19.47 -6.47 32.01
CA ALA A 525 -18.27 -6.02 31.32
C ALA A 525 -17.14 -5.63 32.29
N VAL A 526 -17.46 -4.95 33.40
CA VAL A 526 -16.49 -4.63 34.46
C VAL A 526 -15.93 -5.89 35.11
N THR A 527 -16.78 -6.87 35.41
CA THR A 527 -16.37 -8.14 36.02
C THR A 527 -15.43 -8.91 35.10
N ARG A 528 -15.77 -9.04 33.81
CA ARG A 528 -14.90 -9.66 32.80
C ARG A 528 -13.57 -8.93 32.64
N ALA A 529 -13.59 -7.59 32.65
CA ALA A 529 -12.36 -6.80 32.58
C ALA A 529 -11.45 -7.04 33.79
N ARG A 530 -12.01 -7.19 35.00
CA ARG A 530 -11.24 -7.55 36.21
C ARG A 530 -10.67 -8.97 36.13
N GLU A 531 -11.43 -9.93 35.65
CA GLU A 531 -10.97 -11.31 35.43
C GLU A 531 -9.85 -11.38 34.39
N ALA A 532 -10.03 -10.68 33.26
CA ALA A 532 -9.01 -10.58 32.21
C ALA A 532 -7.73 -9.92 32.74
N LEU A 533 -7.84 -8.92 33.61
CA LEU A 533 -6.68 -8.30 34.27
C LEU A 533 -5.96 -9.27 35.22
N ARG A 534 -6.70 -10.06 36.02
CA ARG A 534 -6.11 -11.13 36.86
C ARG A 534 -5.39 -12.18 36.02
N LYS A 535 -6.00 -12.63 34.91
CA LYS A 535 -5.39 -13.57 33.96
C LYS A 535 -4.11 -12.99 33.35
N ARG A 536 -4.14 -11.72 32.95
CA ARG A 536 -2.98 -10.98 32.45
C ARG A 536 -1.83 -10.95 33.46
N ARG A 537 -2.08 -10.56 34.71
CA ARG A 537 -1.08 -10.56 35.79
C ARG A 537 -0.46 -11.94 35.99
N LYS A 538 -1.28 -12.99 36.07
CA LYS A 538 -0.82 -14.37 36.23
C LYS A 538 0.08 -14.81 35.08
N LEU A 539 -0.31 -14.54 33.83
CA LEU A 539 0.50 -14.90 32.65
C LEU A 539 1.89 -14.24 32.66
N PHE A 540 1.98 -12.96 33.02
CA PHE A 540 3.26 -12.27 33.10
C PHE A 540 4.12 -12.72 34.29
N ALA A 541 3.48 -13.03 35.43
CA ALA A 541 4.15 -13.59 36.60
C ALA A 541 4.72 -15.00 36.32
N ASP A 542 3.91 -15.90 35.75
CA ASP A 542 4.29 -17.28 35.40
C ASP A 542 5.45 -17.31 34.38
N ALA A 543 5.52 -16.30 33.52
CA ALA A 543 6.59 -16.15 32.54
C ALA A 543 7.83 -15.41 33.09
N ASN A 544 7.81 -14.94 34.34
CA ASN A 544 8.87 -14.16 34.98
C ASN A 544 9.23 -12.89 34.19
N VAL A 545 8.23 -12.12 33.76
CA VAL A 545 8.46 -10.85 33.06
C VAL A 545 8.88 -9.76 34.05
N ALA A 546 9.94 -9.02 33.70
CA ALA A 546 10.43 -7.90 34.51
C ALA A 546 9.37 -6.79 34.68
N CYS A 547 9.52 -5.95 35.71
CA CYS A 547 8.62 -4.80 35.97
C CYS A 547 7.13 -5.17 36.07
N LEU A 548 6.80 -6.30 36.72
CA LEU A 548 5.43 -6.82 36.79
C LEU A 548 4.39 -5.77 37.25
N ASN A 549 4.74 -4.93 38.22
CA ASN A 549 3.87 -3.87 38.75
C ASN A 549 3.50 -2.82 37.69
N GLU A 550 4.38 -2.57 36.72
CA GLU A 550 4.14 -1.61 35.63
C GLU A 550 3.28 -2.24 34.52
N ILE A 551 3.50 -3.53 34.25
CA ILE A 551 2.85 -4.24 33.15
C ILE A 551 1.45 -4.74 33.50
N GLU A 552 1.17 -5.08 34.77
CA GLU A 552 -0.10 -5.73 35.14
C GLU A 552 -1.31 -4.91 34.70
N GLY A 553 -1.32 -3.62 35.03
CA GLY A 553 -2.33 -2.63 34.62
C GLY A 553 -1.87 -1.74 33.47
N ALA A 554 -0.65 -1.92 32.94
CA ALA A 554 -0.05 -1.07 31.93
C ALA A 554 -0.03 0.43 32.30
N ARG A 555 0.05 0.76 33.60
CA ARG A 555 -0.16 2.12 34.14
C ARG A 555 -1.50 2.79 33.74
N VAL A 556 -2.50 1.98 33.35
CA VAL A 556 -3.86 2.45 33.05
C VAL A 556 -4.72 2.32 34.31
N SER A 557 -5.32 3.43 34.73
CA SER A 557 -6.16 3.51 35.92
C SER A 557 -7.32 4.49 35.73
N ALA A 558 -8.17 4.66 36.76
CA ALA A 558 -9.22 5.68 36.74
C ALA A 558 -8.63 7.10 36.65
N VAL A 559 -7.45 7.34 37.24
CA VAL A 559 -6.78 8.65 37.24
C VAL A 559 -5.98 8.87 35.94
N ARG A 560 -5.49 7.79 35.32
CA ARG A 560 -4.79 7.82 34.04
C ARG A 560 -5.44 6.82 33.06
N PRO A 561 -6.59 7.16 32.45
CA PRO A 561 -7.16 6.33 31.41
C PRO A 561 -6.26 6.32 30.18
N LEU A 562 -6.37 5.25 29.38
CA LEU A 562 -5.72 5.19 28.08
C LEU A 562 -6.56 5.94 27.05
N LEU A 563 -5.96 6.94 26.41
CA LEU A 563 -6.60 7.82 25.43
C LEU A 563 -5.93 7.67 24.05
N PRO A 564 -6.65 8.00 22.95
CA PRO A 564 -6.00 8.24 21.67
C PRO A 564 -4.89 9.29 21.82
N ARG A 565 -3.79 9.09 21.09
CA ARG A 565 -2.53 9.85 21.12
C ARG A 565 -1.64 9.62 22.34
N ASP A 566 -2.05 8.80 23.30
CA ASP A 566 -1.14 8.35 24.36
C ASP A 566 0.02 7.53 23.79
N TRP A 567 1.13 7.55 24.51
CA TRP A 567 2.33 6.80 24.17
C TRP A 567 2.45 5.57 25.05
N VAL A 568 2.69 4.43 24.43
CA VAL A 568 2.75 3.14 25.09
C VAL A 568 3.96 2.35 24.62
N LEU A 569 4.51 1.52 25.49
CA LEU A 569 5.40 0.43 25.09
C LEU A 569 4.55 -0.79 24.75
N VAL A 570 4.84 -1.41 23.62
CA VAL A 570 4.07 -2.55 23.10
C VAL A 570 4.99 -3.72 22.74
N ALA A 571 4.47 -4.93 22.86
CA ALA A 571 5.10 -6.14 22.38
C ALA A 571 4.48 -6.54 21.03
N ALA A 572 5.18 -6.26 19.94
CA ALA A 572 4.71 -6.56 18.60
C ALA A 572 5.60 -7.61 17.93
N ASP A 573 4.98 -8.48 17.13
CA ASP A 573 5.69 -9.42 16.28
C ASP A 573 5.40 -9.02 14.85
N LEU A 574 6.40 -8.44 14.22
CA LEU A 574 6.28 -7.94 12.87
C LEU A 574 6.81 -8.95 11.83
N VAL A 575 7.38 -10.08 12.26
CA VAL A 575 8.17 -10.95 11.38
C VAL A 575 7.74 -12.41 11.42
N THR A 576 7.86 -13.05 12.58
CA THR A 576 8.01 -14.52 12.68
C THR A 576 6.78 -15.22 13.26
N LYS A 577 5.80 -14.46 13.75
CA LYS A 577 4.65 -14.93 14.54
C LYS A 577 5.02 -15.67 15.85
N LYS A 578 6.31 -15.69 16.24
CA LYS A 578 6.83 -16.40 17.41
C LYS A 578 7.69 -15.54 18.34
N VAL A 579 8.29 -14.45 17.86
CA VAL A 579 9.20 -13.60 18.65
C VAL A 579 8.67 -12.18 18.65
N PHE A 580 8.32 -11.70 19.84
CA PHE A 580 7.88 -10.33 20.05
C PHE A 580 9.08 -9.47 20.45
N ASP A 581 9.27 -8.32 19.81
CA ASP A 581 10.17 -7.26 20.28
C ASP A 581 9.35 -6.13 20.92
N VAL A 582 10.03 -5.26 21.67
CA VAL A 582 9.43 -4.12 22.35
C VAL A 582 9.57 -2.88 21.48
N TYR A 583 8.45 -2.22 21.20
CA TYR A 583 8.38 -0.99 20.42
C TYR A 583 7.78 0.14 21.26
N LEU A 584 8.16 1.38 20.94
CA LEU A 584 7.36 2.54 21.34
C LEU A 584 6.19 2.66 20.36
N ALA A 585 5.01 3.05 20.83
CA ALA A 585 3.87 3.21 19.96
C ALA A 585 2.97 4.36 20.38
N GLN A 586 2.37 5.02 19.38
CA GLN A 586 1.33 6.02 19.59
C GLN A 586 -0.04 5.37 19.39
N VAL A 587 -0.94 5.54 20.36
CA VAL A 587 -2.32 5.07 20.25
C VAL A 587 -3.07 5.90 19.22
N LEU A 588 -3.69 5.25 18.24
CA LEU A 588 -4.53 5.91 17.22
C LEU A 588 -6.01 5.68 17.50
N THR A 589 -6.40 4.43 17.74
CA THR A 589 -7.80 4.03 17.93
C THR A 589 -7.93 2.98 19.03
N LEU A 590 -9.08 3.00 19.73
CA LEU A 590 -9.39 2.10 20.84
C LEU A 590 -10.67 1.35 20.52
N TYR A 591 -10.67 0.02 20.72
CA TYR A 591 -11.85 -0.81 20.52
C TYR A 591 -12.19 -1.59 21.79
N ALA A 592 -13.45 -1.55 22.21
CA ALA A 592 -13.95 -2.31 23.35
C ALA A 592 -15.03 -3.30 22.90
N ARG A 593 -15.07 -4.46 23.56
CA ARG A 593 -16.15 -5.44 23.33
C ARG A 593 -17.40 -4.98 24.06
N GLY A 594 -18.55 -4.99 23.38
CA GLY A 594 -19.84 -4.81 24.04
C GLY A 594 -20.09 -5.88 25.11
N ALA A 595 -20.99 -5.60 26.04
CA ALA A 595 -21.21 -6.41 27.23
C ALA A 595 -21.76 -7.84 27.01
N GLY A 596 -22.26 -8.18 25.82
CA GLY A 596 -22.72 -9.54 25.51
C GLY A 596 -21.59 -10.56 25.33
N LYS A 597 -21.86 -11.87 25.54
CA LYS A 597 -20.89 -12.97 25.21
C LYS A 597 -20.41 -12.87 23.75
N ASN A 598 -21.27 -12.35 22.87
CA ASN A 598 -21.00 -12.07 21.45
C ASN A 598 -21.06 -10.57 21.12
N GLY A 599 -20.72 -9.71 22.09
CA GLY A 599 -20.68 -8.28 21.87
C GLY A 599 -19.73 -7.93 20.73
N LYS A 600 -20.19 -7.10 19.79
CA LYS A 600 -19.34 -6.55 18.73
C LYS A 600 -18.26 -5.67 19.34
N HIS A 601 -17.11 -5.62 18.67
CA HIS A 601 -16.06 -4.66 18.99
C HIS A 601 -16.48 -3.30 18.44
N GLY A 602 -16.71 -2.34 19.34
CA GLY A 602 -17.07 -0.97 18.99
C GLY A 602 -15.87 -0.04 19.17
N LEU A 603 -15.79 0.99 18.33
CA LEU A 603 -14.85 2.10 18.52
C LEU A 603 -15.20 2.83 19.83
N VAL A 604 -14.21 3.09 20.66
CA VAL A 604 -14.34 3.91 21.88
C VAL A 604 -14.05 5.35 21.48
N VAL A 605 -15.10 6.15 21.33
CA VAL A 605 -15.00 7.54 20.87
C VAL A 605 -14.69 8.50 22.02
N ASP A 606 -15.18 8.21 23.23
CA ASP A 606 -15.15 9.15 24.36
C ASP A 606 -14.35 8.62 25.57
N GLY A 607 -13.58 9.52 26.20
CA GLY A 607 -13.02 9.39 27.57
C GLY A 607 -11.98 8.30 27.81
N GLY A 608 -11.65 7.49 26.81
CA GLY A 608 -10.73 6.36 26.98
C GLY A 608 -11.29 5.25 27.88
N LYS A 609 -10.42 4.35 28.34
CA LYS A 609 -10.78 3.33 29.33
C LYS A 609 -9.80 3.33 30.49
N SER A 610 -10.33 3.23 31.70
CA SER A 610 -9.58 3.19 32.96
C SER A 610 -9.02 1.80 33.31
N ASN A 611 -9.29 0.80 32.48
CA ASN A 611 -8.76 -0.56 32.63
C ASN A 611 -8.32 -1.08 31.26
N ILE A 612 -7.02 -1.39 31.12
CA ILE A 612 -6.45 -1.92 29.87
C ILE A 612 -7.15 -3.21 29.40
N ALA A 613 -7.60 -4.05 30.33
CA ALA A 613 -8.28 -5.31 30.03
C ALA A 613 -9.74 -5.13 29.59
N ALA A 614 -10.31 -3.93 29.72
CA ALA A 614 -11.62 -3.61 29.13
C ALA A 614 -11.51 -3.34 27.62
N LEU A 615 -10.31 -3.09 27.11
CA LEU A 615 -10.03 -2.93 25.68
C LEU A 615 -9.80 -4.30 25.05
N SER A 616 -10.30 -4.43 23.83
CA SER A 616 -10.17 -5.63 23.02
C SER A 616 -9.03 -5.53 22.02
N PHE A 617 -9.00 -4.43 21.26
CA PHE A 617 -7.95 -4.13 20.30
C PHE A 617 -7.63 -2.65 20.31
N ILE A 618 -6.39 -2.33 19.97
CA ILE A 618 -5.83 -0.99 20.02
C ILE A 618 -5.04 -0.79 18.73
N GLY A 619 -5.46 0.17 17.92
CA GLY A 619 -4.74 0.58 16.72
C GLY A 619 -3.60 1.51 17.13
N VAL A 620 -2.38 1.20 16.70
CA VAL A 620 -1.17 1.97 17.06
C VAL A 620 -0.28 2.24 15.86
N GLN A 621 0.47 3.34 15.91
CA GLN A 621 1.64 3.58 15.07
C GLN A 621 2.90 3.15 15.84
N LEU A 622 3.74 2.32 15.24
CA LEU A 622 4.94 1.78 15.88
C LEU A 622 6.17 2.62 15.57
N TYR A 623 7.06 2.69 16.55
CA TYR A 623 8.36 3.33 16.49
C TYR A 623 9.44 2.37 16.98
N GLU A 624 10.50 2.21 16.20
CA GLU A 624 11.61 1.32 16.51
C GLU A 624 12.81 2.12 17.02
N LEU A 625 13.46 1.64 18.08
CA LEU A 625 14.68 2.25 18.60
C LEU A 625 15.84 2.03 17.61
N SER A 626 16.35 3.12 17.03
CA SER A 626 17.58 3.09 16.25
C SER A 626 18.78 2.80 17.17
N PRO A 627 19.49 1.67 17.00
CA PRO A 627 20.64 1.33 17.84
C PRO A 627 21.79 2.34 17.73
N ALA A 628 21.88 3.04 16.60
CA ALA A 628 22.96 3.99 16.33
C ALA A 628 22.74 5.33 17.04
N THR A 629 21.49 5.78 17.14
CA THR A 629 21.18 7.12 17.65
C THR A 629 20.53 7.11 19.03
N GLY A 630 20.03 5.96 19.50
CA GLY A 630 19.22 5.89 20.72
C GLY A 630 17.87 6.59 20.61
N ILE A 631 17.43 6.92 19.39
CA ILE A 631 16.19 7.65 19.09
C ILE A 631 15.20 6.70 18.42
N PHE A 632 13.93 6.80 18.78
CA PHE A 632 12.85 6.02 18.19
C PHE A 632 12.42 6.62 16.84
N GLN A 633 12.24 5.78 15.82
CA GLN A 633 11.89 6.19 14.46
C GLN A 633 10.57 5.55 14.02
N SER A 634 9.67 6.32 13.41
CA SER A 634 8.38 5.83 12.91
C SER A 634 8.50 4.87 11.72
N ILE A 635 9.60 5.00 10.97
CA ILE A 635 9.97 4.13 9.86
C ILE A 635 10.83 3.02 10.45
N THR A 636 10.23 1.86 10.66
CA THR A 636 10.92 0.69 11.22
C THR A 636 11.84 0.08 10.16
N GLN A 637 12.77 -0.79 10.57
CA GLN A 637 13.62 -1.56 9.65
C GLN A 637 12.79 -2.33 8.62
N GLN A 638 11.56 -2.71 8.98
CA GLN A 638 10.67 -3.39 8.07
C GLN A 638 10.10 -2.48 7.00
N THR A 639 9.73 -1.25 7.34
CA THR A 639 9.09 -0.33 6.39
C THR A 639 10.07 0.68 5.78
N VAL A 640 11.36 0.61 6.14
CA VAL A 640 12.41 1.49 5.60
C VAL A 640 12.52 1.45 4.09
N HIS A 641 12.27 0.30 3.47
CA HIS A 641 12.30 0.15 2.01
C HIS A 641 11.12 0.82 1.31
N LEU A 642 10.05 1.12 2.05
CA LEU A 642 8.86 1.82 1.57
C LEU A 642 8.85 3.29 1.97
N ASP A 643 9.76 3.72 2.87
CA ASP A 643 9.75 5.06 3.47
C ASP A 643 8.40 5.39 4.14
N THR A 644 7.76 4.38 4.74
CA THR A 644 6.44 4.52 5.40
C THR A 644 6.49 4.21 6.89
N SER A 645 5.55 4.79 7.63
CA SER A 645 5.36 4.46 9.05
C SER A 645 4.74 3.08 9.21
N THR A 646 5.11 2.38 10.29
CA THR A 646 4.51 1.07 10.61
C THR A 646 3.28 1.23 11.50
N PHE A 647 2.20 0.50 11.20
CA PHE A 647 0.98 0.48 12.00
C PHE A 647 0.66 -0.95 12.43
N ALA A 648 0.04 -1.10 13.60
CA ALA A 648 -0.40 -2.40 14.10
C ALA A 648 -1.75 -2.31 14.82
N HIS A 649 -2.51 -3.40 14.75
CA HIS A 649 -3.77 -3.56 15.47
C HIS A 649 -3.58 -4.66 16.52
N LEU A 650 -3.35 -4.24 17.77
CA LEU A 650 -2.85 -5.10 18.83
C LEU A 650 -3.94 -5.43 19.86
N PRO A 651 -4.12 -6.68 20.29
CA PRO A 651 -4.87 -7.01 21.50
C PRO A 651 -4.33 -6.29 22.74
N SER A 652 -5.19 -6.01 23.72
CA SER A 652 -4.81 -5.31 24.95
C SER A 652 -3.68 -6.00 25.73
N LEU A 653 -3.54 -7.32 25.62
CA LEU A 653 -2.45 -8.09 26.23
C LEU A 653 -1.05 -7.66 25.75
N GLN A 654 -0.94 -7.12 24.53
CA GLN A 654 0.32 -6.67 23.93
C GLN A 654 0.72 -5.24 24.29
N ILE A 655 -0.19 -4.45 24.87
CA ILE A 655 0.17 -3.14 25.41
C ILE A 655 0.84 -3.37 26.75
N LEU A 656 2.13 -3.06 26.88
CA LEU A 656 2.90 -3.35 28.08
C LEU A 656 2.68 -2.28 29.15
N THR A 657 2.91 -1.01 28.83
CA THR A 657 2.78 0.11 29.76
C THR A 657 2.62 1.44 29.05
N VAL A 658 1.88 2.38 29.63
CA VAL A 658 1.87 3.80 29.22
C VAL A 658 3.18 4.46 29.65
N VAL A 659 3.72 5.33 28.79
CA VAL A 659 4.92 6.16 29.06
C VAL A 659 4.56 7.64 29.06
N LYS A 660 5.43 8.49 29.60
CA LYS A 660 5.26 9.94 29.49
C LYS A 660 5.47 10.35 28.02
N SER A 661 4.85 11.46 27.62
CA SER A 661 4.94 11.97 26.26
C SER A 661 6.42 12.10 25.84
N PRO A 662 6.86 11.39 24.80
CA PRO A 662 8.22 11.50 24.31
C PRO A 662 8.47 12.90 23.77
N GLN A 663 9.73 13.33 23.84
CA GLN A 663 10.15 14.58 23.22
C GLN A 663 10.22 14.35 21.70
N SER A 664 9.35 15.04 20.97
CA SER A 664 9.34 14.98 19.50
C SER A 664 10.44 15.85 18.93
N SER A 665 11.16 15.34 17.94
CA SER A 665 11.92 16.19 17.05
C SER A 665 10.97 17.09 16.24
N GLN A 666 11.50 18.16 15.65
CA GLN A 666 10.75 19.02 14.73
C GLN A 666 10.14 18.27 13.53
N THR A 667 10.65 17.08 13.20
CA THR A 667 10.20 16.31 12.03
C THR A 667 9.07 15.33 12.33
N GLY A 668 8.69 15.11 13.60
CA GLY A 668 7.62 14.17 14.01
C GLY A 668 7.92 12.67 13.77
N THR A 669 8.99 12.36 13.03
CA THR A 669 9.44 10.99 12.71
C THR A 669 10.42 10.43 13.72
N GLN A 670 10.99 11.27 14.57
CA GLN A 670 12.01 10.91 15.56
C GLN A 670 11.56 11.33 16.96
N LEU A 671 11.69 10.42 17.91
CA LEU A 671 11.22 10.59 19.27
C LEU A 671 12.26 10.13 20.29
N ALA A 672 12.47 10.93 21.33
CA ALA A 672 13.29 10.55 22.48
C ALA A 672 12.39 10.29 23.70
N LEU A 673 12.63 9.18 24.40
CA LEU A 673 11.97 8.90 25.69
C LEU A 673 12.67 9.66 26.81
N SER A 674 11.94 9.91 27.91
CA SER A 674 12.56 10.35 29.16
C SER A 674 13.48 9.26 29.72
N ASP A 675 14.50 9.61 30.52
CA ASP A 675 15.45 8.63 31.07
C ASP A 675 14.75 7.50 31.86
N ALA A 676 13.70 7.84 32.60
CA ALA A 676 12.91 6.88 33.36
C ALA A 676 12.16 5.90 32.42
N ASP A 677 11.54 6.40 31.36
CA ASP A 677 10.83 5.56 30.40
C ASP A 677 11.79 4.78 29.49
N PHE A 678 12.99 5.32 29.20
CA PHE A 678 14.04 4.61 28.48
C PHE A 678 14.63 3.47 29.31
N THR A 679 14.80 3.66 30.62
CA THR A 679 15.20 2.62 31.57
C THR A 679 14.15 1.51 31.62
N LEU A 680 12.88 1.88 31.69
CA LEU A 680 11.76 0.93 31.63
C LEU A 680 11.74 0.17 30.30
N PHE A 681 11.87 0.86 29.17
CA PHE A 681 11.99 0.25 27.85
C PHE A 681 13.14 -0.76 27.78
N SER A 682 14.33 -0.37 28.23
CA SER A 682 15.53 -1.23 28.20
C SER A 682 15.35 -2.48 29.05
N THR A 683 14.74 -2.33 30.22
CA THR A 683 14.42 -3.46 31.12
C THR A 683 13.42 -4.42 30.48
N LEU A 684 12.34 -3.89 29.89
CA LEU A 684 11.33 -4.69 29.19
C LEU A 684 11.91 -5.39 27.95
N ARG A 685 12.75 -4.69 27.18
CA ARG A 685 13.42 -5.26 26.00
C ARG A 685 14.39 -6.38 26.40
N GLY A 686 15.11 -6.23 27.52
CA GLY A 686 15.91 -7.32 28.11
C GLY A 686 15.06 -8.55 28.47
N SER A 687 13.80 -8.33 28.86
CA SER A 687 12.82 -9.37 29.20
C SER A 687 12.01 -9.90 28.00
N ARG A 688 12.39 -9.61 26.74
CA ARG A 688 11.61 -9.95 25.54
C ARG A 688 11.29 -11.44 25.36
N ALA A 689 12.19 -12.34 25.78
CA ALA A 689 11.96 -13.78 25.69
C ALA A 689 10.82 -14.23 26.63
N ASN A 690 10.78 -13.68 27.84
CA ASN A 690 9.74 -13.94 28.83
C ASN A 690 8.40 -13.32 28.39
N ILE A 691 8.42 -12.11 27.82
CA ILE A 691 7.23 -11.48 27.22
C ILE A 691 6.68 -12.38 26.09
N SER A 692 7.56 -12.85 25.20
CA SER A 692 7.17 -13.75 24.11
C SER A 692 6.56 -15.06 24.63
N LYS A 693 7.16 -15.66 25.68
CA LYS A 693 6.63 -16.85 26.35
C LYS A 693 5.22 -16.61 26.90
N ALA A 694 4.98 -15.49 27.60
CA ALA A 694 3.67 -15.13 28.14
C ALA A 694 2.62 -14.98 27.02
N LEU A 695 2.96 -14.29 25.93
CA LEU A 695 2.06 -14.06 24.81
C LEU A 695 1.75 -15.34 24.02
N VAL A 696 2.73 -16.23 23.84
CA VAL A 696 2.52 -17.55 23.22
C VAL A 696 1.65 -18.44 24.10
N GLN A 697 1.85 -18.45 25.42
CA GLN A 697 1.00 -19.19 26.36
C GLN A 697 -0.45 -18.71 26.32
N ALA A 698 -0.66 -17.39 26.23
CA ALA A 698 -2.00 -16.82 26.08
C ALA A 698 -2.70 -17.28 24.80
N ARG A 699 -1.96 -17.40 23.68
CA ARG A 699 -2.50 -17.89 22.40
C ARG A 699 -2.86 -19.38 22.44
N LYS A 700 -2.05 -20.22 23.07
CA LYS A 700 -2.31 -21.67 23.17
C LYS A 700 -3.63 -21.99 23.87
N ARG A 701 -3.92 -21.28 24.97
CA ARG A 701 -5.17 -21.49 25.73
C ARG A 701 -6.42 -21.17 24.93
N LYS A 702 -6.36 -20.17 24.04
CA LYS A 702 -7.51 -19.81 23.20
C LYS A 702 -7.89 -20.92 22.22
N VAL A 703 -6.91 -21.66 21.69
CA VAL A 703 -7.16 -22.78 20.77
C VAL A 703 -7.81 -23.96 21.51
N VAL A 704 -7.42 -24.22 22.76
CA VAL A 704 -8.02 -25.31 23.55
C VAL A 704 -9.44 -24.97 24.00
N GLU A 705 -9.67 -23.75 24.53
CA GLU A 705 -11.01 -23.30 24.93
C GLU A 705 -11.99 -23.24 23.74
N GLU A 706 -11.54 -22.88 22.53
CA GLU A 706 -12.40 -22.90 21.33
C GLU A 706 -12.71 -24.31 20.83
N VAL A 707 -11.81 -25.29 21.02
CA VAL A 707 -12.05 -26.69 20.63
C VAL A 707 -12.97 -27.39 21.63
N GLU A 708 -12.83 -27.12 22.94
CA GLU A 708 -13.71 -27.69 23.97
C GLU A 708 -15.10 -27.03 24.03
N GLU A 709 -15.30 -25.81 23.50
CA GLU A 709 -16.63 -25.19 23.39
C GLU A 709 -17.41 -25.59 22.12
N ASP A 710 -16.72 -26.15 21.10
CA ASP A 710 -17.33 -26.63 19.84
C ASP A 710 -17.61 -28.15 19.85
N GLU A 711 -17.14 -28.87 20.88
CA GLU A 711 -17.55 -30.24 21.26
C GLU A 711 -18.67 -30.24 22.30
#